data_AF-A0A438NG72-F1
#
_entry.id   AF-A0A438NG72-F1
#
_cell.length_a   1.000
_cell.length_b   1.000
_cell.length_c   1.000
_cell.angle_alpha   90.00
_cell.angle_beta   90.00
_cell.angle_gamma   90.00
#
_symmetry.space_group_name_H-M   'P 1'
#
loop_
_entity.id
_entity.type
_entity.pdbx_description
1 polymer ?
#
loop_
_entity_poly.entity_id
_entity_poly.type
_entity_poly.pdbx_seq_one_letter_code
_entity_poly.pdbx_strand_id
1 'polypeptide(L)'
;MWLSSSSSKRSAKSTSSPQPTSPNSSASRATSPGSALAEVLRKNPFRAASRESVVIDQKEDESVQLNKDLLVLADFYPDVNVEVFRELLVRFDGDSRLPLCVEQLYKYKTEWARGRWSVPPRDPDHAIPVEEQFRTKTYTDAVKRTVTREFSSLNTSAIDAVLAEVNNSYTNARPTLQRLANKTWKSTFTGIFRKRKSLSEPSSTLLDKSKLENGTVRFLATGCPELDQELARLFFVAPALPLKGRDQLAIDLELAEAINLQEAEDAGALYECKVCYNDITFENLSACSQDGHVVCLDCVRRTLNEALFGQGWARSIDVGRATLKCLASDDCQGAIPAVLVQRSLSREKSASEVWSKFEERLADHSLQASAMPLARCPYCPYAEADRAYHDIRYTSTLRWRLRRPRDISTLGFILLLELLPALLFVMIPLLVLFPKTFTSLFYTALGHLALGQRTTRFVCRRESCARKSCLECLKTWHDPHICREPLIISLRTTVEAARTAAVKRTCPRCATSFVKSSGCNKLTCVCGYSMCYLCRKNIGKTGVEGGEGYRHFCEHFRPVPGQKCLECDKCDLYHAEDEDAEVRQAGEEAERLWREREGMVDVKGLEDAVGNIAGQDDFWTRLLNGKWSVQGTVDWVVERCIVLESD
;
A
#
# COMPACT_ATOMS: atom_id res chain seq x y z
N MET A 1 4.16 -41.52 1.87
CA MET A 1 4.56 -41.74 0.46
C MET A 1 5.59 -40.68 0.10
N TRP A 2 6.84 -41.09 0.08
CA TRP A 2 7.99 -40.31 -0.35
C TRP A 2 8.07 -40.29 -1.88
N LEU A 3 8.70 -39.28 -2.46
CA LEU A 3 9.88 -39.47 -3.33
C LEU A 3 10.48 -38.11 -3.72
N SER A 4 11.59 -37.81 -3.05
CA SER A 4 12.69 -36.96 -3.52
C SER A 4 13.57 -37.73 -4.50
N SER A 5 14.11 -37.09 -5.54
CA SER A 5 15.34 -37.56 -6.19
C SER A 5 16.15 -36.42 -6.80
N SER A 6 17.29 -36.15 -6.17
CA SER A 6 18.49 -35.51 -6.72
C SER A 6 19.15 -36.38 -7.80
N SER A 7 19.85 -35.79 -8.77
CA SER A 7 21.27 -36.11 -9.05
C SER A 7 21.90 -35.20 -10.11
N SER A 8 23.22 -35.27 -10.19
CA SER A 8 24.20 -34.29 -10.64
C SER A 8 24.71 -34.46 -12.08
N LYS A 9 25.19 -33.32 -12.60
CA LYS A 9 26.34 -33.07 -13.51
C LYS A 9 27.13 -34.28 -14.05
N ARG A 10 27.33 -34.33 -15.38
CA ARG A 10 28.68 -34.44 -15.99
C ARG A 10 28.71 -34.04 -17.48
N SER A 11 29.90 -33.59 -17.86
CA SER A 11 30.32 -32.90 -19.09
C SER A 11 30.73 -33.88 -20.21
N ALA A 12 30.54 -33.49 -21.48
CA ALA A 12 31.31 -34.00 -22.62
C ALA A 12 31.30 -32.99 -23.80
N LYS A 13 32.38 -33.02 -24.57
CA LYS A 13 32.96 -31.97 -25.43
C LYS A 13 32.67 -32.24 -26.92
N SER A 14 32.47 -31.16 -27.69
CA SER A 14 32.86 -30.89 -29.10
C SER A 14 32.75 -31.98 -30.19
N THR A 15 32.13 -31.68 -31.35
CA THR A 15 32.81 -31.56 -32.67
C THR A 15 31.93 -30.98 -33.81
N SER A 16 32.56 -30.12 -34.63
CA SER A 16 32.45 -29.88 -36.09
C SER A 16 31.14 -29.45 -36.80
N SER A 17 31.25 -28.27 -37.44
CA SER A 17 30.48 -27.73 -38.58
C SER A 17 30.57 -28.59 -39.86
N PRO A 18 29.73 -28.37 -40.90
CA PRO A 18 29.95 -27.25 -41.85
C PRO A 18 28.67 -26.52 -42.34
N GLN A 19 28.85 -25.26 -42.75
CA GLN A 19 27.90 -24.45 -43.55
C GLN A 19 27.75 -25.01 -44.98
N PRO A 20 26.65 -24.68 -45.69
CA PRO A 20 26.78 -23.64 -46.72
C PRO A 20 25.55 -22.71 -46.91
N THR A 21 25.88 -21.46 -47.26
CA THR A 21 25.25 -20.56 -48.25
C THR A 21 23.81 -20.03 -48.08
N SER A 22 23.75 -18.70 -48.03
CA SER A 22 22.63 -17.74 -48.12
C SER A 22 21.78 -17.87 -49.40
N PRO A 23 20.56 -17.30 -49.45
CA PRO A 23 20.46 -15.87 -49.79
C PRO A 23 19.40 -15.06 -49.01
N ASN A 24 19.66 -13.75 -48.98
CA ASN A 24 18.87 -12.68 -48.41
C ASN A 24 17.42 -12.63 -48.91
N SER A 25 16.48 -12.48 -47.98
CA SER A 25 15.23 -11.75 -48.22
C SER A 25 14.89 -10.92 -46.99
N SER A 26 14.91 -9.61 -47.18
CA SER A 26 14.55 -8.56 -46.23
C SER A 26 13.09 -8.69 -45.78
N ALA A 27 12.87 -8.95 -44.50
CA ALA A 27 11.59 -8.74 -43.83
C ALA A 27 11.84 -8.02 -42.49
N SER A 28 11.25 -6.83 -42.36
CA SER A 28 11.27 -5.98 -41.18
C SER A 28 10.63 -6.69 -39.98
N ARG A 29 11.44 -6.98 -38.97
CA ARG A 29 10.96 -7.53 -37.70
C ARG A 29 10.75 -6.40 -36.71
N ALA A 30 9.55 -6.32 -36.13
CA ALA A 30 9.20 -5.40 -35.05
C ALA A 30 10.17 -5.55 -33.87
N THR A 31 10.79 -4.44 -33.46
CA THR A 31 11.69 -4.35 -32.32
C THR A 31 10.90 -4.35 -31.00
N SER A 32 11.29 -5.21 -30.06
CA SER A 32 10.79 -5.21 -28.68
C SER A 32 11.21 -3.92 -27.94
N PRO A 33 10.44 -3.44 -26.94
CA PRO A 33 10.71 -2.16 -26.25
C PRO A 33 12.14 -2.01 -25.70
N GLY A 34 12.72 -3.09 -25.15
CA GLY A 34 14.10 -3.08 -24.63
C GLY A 34 15.19 -2.86 -25.69
N SER A 35 14.90 -3.12 -26.97
CA SER A 35 15.81 -2.82 -28.09
C SER A 35 15.82 -1.33 -28.43
N ALA A 36 14.73 -0.61 -28.21
CA ALA A 36 14.66 0.82 -28.45
C ALA A 36 15.49 1.59 -27.40
N LEU A 37 15.43 1.18 -26.12
CA LEU A 37 16.28 1.74 -25.08
C LEU A 37 17.76 1.50 -25.36
N ALA A 38 18.14 0.27 -25.75
CA ALA A 38 19.53 -0.05 -26.09
C ALA A 38 20.05 0.71 -27.32
N GLU A 39 19.18 1.00 -28.29
CA GLU A 39 19.50 1.78 -29.50
C GLU A 39 19.60 3.28 -29.22
N VAL A 40 18.73 3.82 -28.36
CA VAL A 40 18.78 5.22 -27.87
C VAL A 40 20.02 5.46 -27.00
N LEU A 41 20.38 4.50 -26.13
CA LEU A 41 21.61 4.54 -25.33
C LEU A 41 22.88 4.49 -26.18
N ARG A 42 22.85 3.86 -27.37
CA ARG A 42 23.97 3.83 -28.32
C ARG A 42 24.12 5.11 -29.13
N LYS A 43 23.03 5.84 -29.37
CA LYS A 43 22.96 7.01 -30.26
C LYS A 43 22.96 8.35 -29.53
N ASN A 44 23.57 8.44 -28.34
CA ASN A 44 23.69 9.72 -27.65
C ASN A 44 24.76 10.60 -28.33
N PRO A 45 24.39 11.69 -29.06
CA PRO A 45 25.33 12.45 -29.89
C PRO A 45 26.29 13.32 -29.07
N PHE A 46 26.05 13.46 -27.76
CA PHE A 46 26.79 14.36 -26.88
C PHE A 46 28.02 13.74 -26.22
N ARG A 47 28.37 12.47 -26.54
CA ARG A 47 29.57 11.83 -25.97
C ARG A 47 30.88 12.22 -26.67
N ALA A 48 30.81 12.90 -27.81
CA ALA A 48 31.95 13.07 -28.72
C ALA A 48 32.53 14.50 -28.81
N ALA A 49 32.08 15.47 -28.01
CA ALA A 49 32.62 16.82 -28.04
C ALA A 49 33.00 17.36 -26.64
N SER A 50 34.19 17.95 -26.58
CA SER A 50 34.77 18.82 -25.55
C SER A 50 35.08 18.23 -24.16
N ARG A 51 36.17 17.46 -24.12
CA ARG A 51 37.23 17.65 -23.11
C ARG A 51 37.96 18.95 -23.45
N GLU A 52 37.42 20.09 -23.04
CA GLU A 52 38.16 21.36 -23.12
C GLU A 52 37.87 22.16 -21.85
N SER A 53 38.90 22.30 -21.04
CA SER A 53 38.87 22.90 -19.72
C SER A 53 38.69 24.41 -19.83
N VAL A 54 37.52 24.90 -19.46
CA VAL A 54 37.31 26.31 -19.12
C VAL A 54 37.44 26.45 -17.61
N VAL A 55 38.55 27.06 -17.20
CA VAL A 55 38.79 27.52 -15.83
C VAL A 55 37.97 28.79 -15.63
N ILE A 56 36.91 28.70 -14.83
CA ILE A 56 36.29 29.86 -14.18
C ILE A 56 36.17 29.54 -12.69
N ASP A 57 36.63 30.53 -11.94
CA ASP A 57 36.83 30.58 -10.51
C ASP A 57 35.52 30.42 -9.71
N GLN A 58 35.62 29.78 -8.54
CA GLN A 58 34.54 29.46 -7.57
C GLN A 58 33.47 28.45 -8.05
N LYS A 59 33.85 27.18 -8.26
CA LYS A 59 32.87 26.09 -8.35
C LYS A 59 32.15 25.91 -7.00
N GLU A 60 30.89 26.30 -6.91
CA GLU A 60 29.97 25.63 -5.99
C GLU A 60 30.08 24.12 -6.22
N ASP A 61 30.21 23.34 -5.15
CA ASP A 61 30.34 21.89 -5.25
C ASP A 61 29.16 21.33 -6.07
N GLU A 62 29.47 20.60 -7.15
CA GLU A 62 28.49 19.99 -8.07
C GLU A 62 27.40 19.18 -7.32
N SER A 63 27.72 18.65 -6.13
CA SER A 63 26.79 17.95 -5.24
C SER A 63 25.62 18.81 -4.78
N VAL A 64 25.79 20.13 -4.61
CA VAL A 64 24.71 21.03 -4.18
C VAL A 64 23.62 21.10 -5.24
N GLN A 65 24.00 21.27 -6.50
CA GLN A 65 23.04 21.30 -7.60
C GLN A 65 22.41 19.93 -7.82
N LEU A 66 23.19 18.84 -7.72
CA LEU A 66 22.66 17.47 -7.81
C LEU A 66 21.65 17.17 -6.69
N ASN A 67 21.85 17.69 -5.48
CA ASN A 67 20.91 17.53 -4.38
C ASN A 67 19.62 18.34 -4.58
N LYS A 68 19.69 19.53 -5.20
CA LYS A 68 18.49 20.26 -5.63
C LYS A 68 17.71 19.47 -6.68
N ASP A 69 18.40 18.96 -7.71
CA ASP A 69 17.77 18.17 -8.77
C ASP A 69 17.19 16.86 -8.22
N LEU A 70 17.86 16.24 -7.24
CA LEU A 70 17.40 15.04 -6.53
C LEU A 70 16.09 15.28 -5.76
N LEU A 71 15.99 16.41 -5.05
CA LEU A 71 14.77 16.80 -4.33
C LEU A 71 13.61 16.97 -5.30
N VAL A 72 13.82 17.68 -6.41
CA VAL A 72 12.78 17.87 -7.43
C VAL A 72 12.29 16.52 -7.97
N LEU A 73 13.20 15.61 -8.33
CA LEU A 73 12.82 14.28 -8.81
C LEU A 73 12.04 13.48 -7.75
N ALA A 74 12.46 13.56 -6.49
CA ALA A 74 11.81 12.87 -5.38
C ALA A 74 10.43 13.44 -5.04
N ASP A 75 10.17 14.71 -5.35
CA ASP A 75 8.87 15.36 -5.16
C ASP A 75 7.89 15.00 -6.29
N PHE A 76 8.37 14.94 -7.54
CA PHE A 76 7.56 14.53 -8.68
C PHE A 76 7.27 13.02 -8.72
N TYR A 77 8.19 12.20 -8.20
CA TYR A 77 8.09 10.74 -8.23
C TYR A 77 8.28 10.13 -6.83
N PRO A 78 7.36 10.39 -5.88
CA PRO A 78 7.52 9.96 -4.48
C PRO A 78 7.53 8.43 -4.29
N ASP A 79 7.05 7.68 -5.27
CA ASP A 79 6.98 6.22 -5.25
C ASP A 79 8.29 5.53 -5.65
N VAL A 80 9.28 6.25 -6.19
CA VAL A 80 10.56 5.67 -6.63
C VAL A 80 11.64 5.89 -5.56
N ASN A 81 12.50 4.90 -5.32
CA ASN A 81 13.59 5.01 -4.34
C ASN A 81 14.62 6.07 -4.77
N VAL A 82 15.15 6.81 -3.79
CA VAL A 82 16.11 7.92 -4.00
C VAL A 82 17.40 7.46 -4.71
N GLU A 83 17.81 6.21 -4.49
CA GLU A 83 18.92 5.56 -5.22
C GLU A 83 18.78 5.61 -6.73
N VAL A 84 17.57 5.39 -7.25
CA VAL A 84 17.30 5.37 -8.69
C VAL A 84 17.54 6.76 -9.29
N PHE A 85 17.12 7.81 -8.58
CA PHE A 85 17.39 9.19 -8.99
C PHE A 85 18.87 9.52 -8.97
N ARG A 86 19.62 9.05 -7.96
CA ARG A 86 21.07 9.23 -7.94
C ARG A 86 21.75 8.57 -9.13
N GLU A 87 21.36 7.34 -9.48
CA GLU A 87 21.88 6.64 -10.66
C GLU A 87 21.55 7.38 -11.97
N LEU A 88 20.36 7.97 -12.06
CA LEU A 88 19.89 8.70 -13.23
C LEU A 88 20.66 10.02 -13.41
N LEU A 89 20.80 10.79 -12.32
CA LEU A 89 21.49 12.08 -12.30
C LEU A 89 22.99 11.95 -12.58
N VAL A 90 23.63 10.84 -12.19
CA VAL A 90 25.05 10.56 -12.52
C VAL A 90 25.24 10.13 -13.98
N ARG A 91 24.19 9.62 -14.64
CA ARG A 91 24.29 9.16 -16.04
C ARG A 91 24.14 10.28 -17.06
N PHE A 92 23.52 11.39 -16.69
CA PHE A 92 23.28 12.53 -17.58
C PHE A 92 24.05 13.76 -17.10
N ASP A 93 25.00 14.22 -17.92
CA ASP A 93 25.81 15.40 -17.64
C ASP A 93 25.22 16.67 -18.30
N GLY A 94 25.54 17.85 -17.77
CA GLY A 94 25.24 19.16 -18.36
C GLY A 94 24.04 19.92 -17.75
N ASP A 95 23.69 21.05 -18.37
CA ASP A 95 22.66 21.98 -17.87
C ASP A 95 21.22 21.48 -18.08
N SER A 96 21.04 20.50 -18.97
CA SER A 96 19.73 19.88 -19.25
C SER A 96 19.49 18.56 -18.50
N ARG A 97 20.25 18.29 -17.41
CA ARG A 97 20.17 17.00 -16.71
C ARG A 97 18.79 16.67 -16.15
N LEU A 98 18.16 17.63 -15.47
CA LEU A 98 16.89 17.45 -14.79
C LEU A 98 15.74 17.19 -15.79
N PRO A 99 15.57 18.00 -16.86
CA PRO A 99 14.57 17.71 -17.90
C PRO A 99 14.74 16.32 -18.53
N LEU A 100 15.97 15.91 -18.84
CA LEU A 100 16.24 14.58 -19.40
C LEU A 100 15.89 13.46 -18.41
N CYS A 101 16.23 13.63 -17.13
CA CYS A 101 15.86 12.69 -16.08
C CYS A 101 14.33 12.54 -15.96
N VAL A 102 13.60 13.66 -15.96
CA VAL A 102 12.13 13.67 -15.92
C VAL A 102 11.53 12.96 -17.13
N GLU A 103 12.03 13.22 -18.33
CA GLU A 103 11.55 12.57 -19.56
C GLU A 103 11.79 11.05 -19.54
N GLN A 104 12.96 10.62 -19.05
CA GLN A 104 13.29 9.19 -18.93
C GLN A 104 12.40 8.48 -17.91
N LEU A 105 12.15 9.11 -16.76
CA LEU A 105 11.23 8.57 -15.75
C LEU A 105 9.79 8.56 -16.25
N TYR A 106 9.37 9.55 -17.03
CA TYR A 106 8.04 9.58 -17.64
C TYR A 106 7.83 8.42 -18.63
N LYS A 107 8.83 8.15 -19.50
CA LYS A 107 8.72 7.12 -20.55
C LYS A 107 9.01 5.69 -20.05
N TYR A 108 9.97 5.53 -19.15
CA TYR A 108 10.54 4.22 -18.77
C TYR A 108 10.60 4.00 -17.25
N LYS A 109 9.63 4.56 -16.50
CA LYS A 109 9.58 4.51 -15.02
C LYS A 109 9.88 3.12 -14.44
N THR A 110 9.19 2.10 -14.94
CA THR A 110 9.27 0.71 -14.45
C THR A 110 10.62 0.07 -14.74
N GLU A 111 11.23 0.39 -15.89
CA GLU A 111 12.51 -0.16 -16.32
C GLU A 111 13.70 0.42 -15.54
N TRP A 112 13.59 1.68 -15.12
CA TRP A 112 14.57 2.35 -14.25
C TRP A 112 14.42 1.93 -12.79
N ALA A 113 13.17 1.88 -12.28
CA ALA A 113 12.91 1.48 -10.90
C ALA A 113 13.31 0.02 -10.65
N ARG A 114 13.07 -0.90 -11.60
CA ARG A 114 13.39 -2.35 -11.47
C ARG A 114 12.88 -2.98 -10.16
N GLY A 115 11.74 -2.51 -9.66
CA GLY A 115 11.16 -2.97 -8.38
C GLY A 115 11.62 -2.20 -7.14
N ARG A 116 12.53 -1.22 -7.28
CA ARG A 116 12.97 -0.33 -6.19
C ARG A 116 11.97 0.80 -5.97
N TRP A 117 10.83 0.44 -5.40
CA TRP A 117 9.74 1.36 -5.05
C TRP A 117 9.80 1.74 -3.57
N SER A 118 9.54 3.01 -3.29
CA SER A 118 9.30 3.53 -1.94
C SER A 118 7.89 3.10 -1.51
N VAL A 119 7.78 2.16 -0.56
CA VAL A 119 6.50 1.70 -0.02
C VAL A 119 6.50 1.89 1.50
N PRO A 120 5.75 2.87 2.04
CA PRO A 120 4.87 3.82 1.35
C PRO A 120 5.64 4.86 0.50
N PRO A 121 4.98 5.52 -0.48
CA PRO A 121 5.56 6.65 -1.20
C PRO A 121 6.02 7.74 -0.24
N ARG A 122 7.12 8.41 -0.60
CA ARG A 122 7.72 9.52 0.15
C ARG A 122 6.70 10.67 0.29
N ASP A 123 6.58 11.26 1.48
CA ASP A 123 5.83 12.52 1.64
C ASP A 123 6.72 13.67 1.12
N PRO A 124 6.26 14.51 0.17
CA PRO A 124 7.01 15.67 -0.31
C PRO A 124 7.45 16.60 0.83
N ASP A 125 6.68 16.65 1.92
CA ASP A 125 6.97 17.51 3.09
C ASP A 125 8.17 17.02 3.92
N HIS A 126 8.61 15.77 3.75
CA HIS A 126 9.77 15.21 4.46
C HIS A 126 11.07 15.57 3.74
N ALA A 127 12.14 15.92 4.45
CA ALA A 127 13.44 16.13 3.83
C ALA A 127 14.13 14.79 3.49
N ILE A 128 14.92 14.74 2.41
CA ILE A 128 15.75 13.56 2.11
C ILE A 128 16.89 13.51 3.16
N PRO A 129 17.09 12.39 3.87
CA PRO A 129 18.18 12.24 4.84
C PRO A 129 19.54 12.51 4.19
N VAL A 130 20.49 13.10 4.94
CA VAL A 130 21.79 13.51 4.37
C VAL A 130 22.56 12.30 3.83
N GLU A 131 22.40 11.12 4.43
CA GLU A 131 22.93 9.83 3.96
C GLU A 131 22.42 9.37 2.60
N GLU A 132 21.28 9.86 2.15
CA GLU A 132 20.73 9.57 0.82
C GLU A 132 20.99 10.69 -0.18
N GLN A 133 21.59 11.80 0.23
CA GLN A 133 21.98 12.89 -0.66
C GLN A 133 23.35 12.61 -1.31
N PHE A 134 23.66 13.29 -2.41
CA PHE A 134 25.01 13.33 -2.97
C PHE A 134 25.97 13.96 -1.96
N ARG A 135 26.98 13.19 -1.56
CA ARG A 135 28.04 13.64 -0.66
C ARG A 135 29.10 14.45 -1.42
N THR A 136 29.72 15.40 -0.72
CA THR A 136 30.82 16.20 -1.28
C THR A 136 32.03 15.32 -1.56
N LYS A 137 32.83 15.68 -2.59
CA LYS A 137 34.05 14.93 -2.95
C LYS A 137 35.05 14.92 -1.78
N THR A 138 35.12 16.01 -1.01
CA THR A 138 35.95 16.13 0.18
C THR A 138 35.56 15.13 1.28
N TYR A 139 34.26 14.93 1.51
CA TYR A 139 33.74 13.93 2.43
C TYR A 139 34.03 12.51 1.95
N THR A 140 33.73 12.18 0.69
CA THR A 140 33.93 10.82 0.16
C THR A 140 35.40 10.40 0.25
N ASP A 141 36.33 11.31 -0.05
CA ASP A 141 37.76 11.05 0.04
C ASP A 141 38.23 10.94 1.49
N ALA A 142 37.67 11.73 2.41
CA ALA A 142 37.96 11.63 3.84
C ALA A 142 37.48 10.29 4.43
N VAL A 143 36.27 9.83 4.07
CA VAL A 143 35.74 8.54 4.49
C VAL A 143 36.59 7.40 3.96
N LYS A 144 36.88 7.38 2.66
CA LYS A 144 37.71 6.33 2.04
C LYS A 144 39.08 6.22 2.72
N ARG A 145 39.75 7.34 2.98
CA ARG A 145 41.02 7.38 3.72
C ARG A 145 40.88 6.84 5.16
N THR A 146 39.85 7.27 5.87
CA THR A 146 39.59 6.89 7.27
C THR A 146 39.30 5.40 7.42
N VAL A 147 38.43 4.86 6.55
CA VAL A 147 38.04 3.44 6.53
C VAL A 147 39.20 2.55 6.11
N THR A 148 39.97 2.94 5.09
CA THR A 148 41.17 2.19 4.65
C THR A 148 42.22 2.13 5.75
N ARG A 149 42.37 3.20 6.54
CA ARG A 149 43.26 3.24 7.71
C ARG A 149 42.74 2.38 8.86
N GLU A 150 41.43 2.35 9.10
CA GLU A 150 40.82 1.54 10.16
C GLU A 150 40.86 0.03 9.85
N PHE A 151 40.53 -0.34 8.61
CA PHE A 151 40.42 -1.72 8.14
C PHE A 151 41.54 -2.08 7.16
N SER A 152 42.79 -1.76 7.52
CA SER A 152 43.97 -2.07 6.71
C SER A 152 44.18 -3.56 6.42
N SER A 153 43.45 -4.44 7.10
CA SER A 153 43.42 -5.89 6.86
C SER A 153 42.58 -6.32 5.65
N LEU A 154 41.70 -5.44 5.14
CA LEU A 154 40.82 -5.72 4.00
C LEU A 154 41.41 -5.16 2.70
N ASN A 155 41.05 -5.77 1.57
CA ASN A 155 41.45 -5.27 0.25
C ASN A 155 40.70 -3.97 -0.08
N THR A 156 41.38 -3.01 -0.71
CA THR A 156 40.80 -1.71 -1.10
C THR A 156 39.57 -1.86 -2.01
N SER A 157 39.54 -2.87 -2.88
CA SER A 157 38.37 -3.15 -3.72
C SER A 157 37.13 -3.60 -2.93
N ALA A 158 37.32 -4.32 -1.83
CA ALA A 158 36.21 -4.73 -0.95
C ALA A 158 35.68 -3.53 -0.15
N ILE A 159 36.57 -2.62 0.26
CA ILE A 159 36.19 -1.37 0.93
C ILE A 159 35.39 -0.48 -0.04
N ASP A 160 35.88 -0.30 -1.27
CA ASP A 160 35.22 0.52 -2.29
C ASP A 160 33.83 -0.01 -2.66
N ALA A 161 33.67 -1.34 -2.74
CA ALA A 161 32.36 -1.95 -2.99
C ALA A 161 31.35 -1.65 -1.89
N VAL A 162 31.75 -1.78 -0.62
CA VAL A 162 30.86 -1.49 0.52
C VAL A 162 30.53 0.00 0.59
N LEU A 163 31.51 0.88 0.36
CA LEU A 163 31.27 2.32 0.34
C LEU A 163 30.32 2.74 -0.79
N ALA A 164 30.42 2.13 -1.97
CA ALA A 164 29.49 2.38 -3.07
C ALA A 164 28.05 1.93 -2.76
N GLU A 165 27.88 0.82 -2.04
CA GLU A 165 26.57 0.30 -1.63
C GLU A 165 25.84 1.23 -0.65
N VAL A 166 26.57 1.86 0.28
CA VAL A 166 25.99 2.73 1.31
C VAL A 166 26.20 4.23 1.07
N ASN A 167 26.35 4.64 -0.20
CA ASN A 167 26.52 6.06 -0.58
C ASN A 167 27.66 6.78 0.19
N ASN A 168 28.78 6.09 0.38
CA ASN A 168 29.98 6.54 1.09
C ASN A 168 29.76 6.96 2.56
N SER A 169 28.67 6.55 3.19
CA SER A 169 28.42 6.80 4.62
C SER A 169 29.38 5.98 5.50
N TYR A 170 30.12 6.63 6.40
CA TYR A 170 31.02 5.95 7.34
C TYR A 170 30.23 5.11 8.36
N THR A 171 29.21 5.73 8.96
CA THR A 171 28.26 5.11 9.92
C THR A 171 27.70 3.78 9.40
N ASN A 172 27.20 3.76 8.17
CA ASN A 172 26.55 2.58 7.58
C ASN A 172 27.57 1.55 7.05
N ALA A 173 28.74 1.97 6.57
CA ALA A 173 29.75 1.05 6.03
C ALA A 173 30.46 0.24 7.13
N ARG A 174 30.72 0.86 8.28
CA ARG A 174 31.58 0.30 9.35
C ARG A 174 31.14 -1.07 9.88
N PRO A 175 29.86 -1.35 10.19
CA PRO A 175 29.41 -2.68 10.66
C PRO A 175 29.66 -3.81 9.65
N THR A 176 29.43 -3.54 8.36
CA THR A 176 29.66 -4.53 7.29
C THR A 176 31.15 -4.80 7.10
N LEU A 177 31.98 -3.76 7.12
CA LEU A 177 33.43 -3.90 7.05
C LEU A 177 34.01 -4.63 8.26
N GLN A 178 33.51 -4.36 9.47
CA GLN A 178 33.94 -5.05 10.69
C GLN A 178 33.59 -6.54 10.64
N ARG A 179 32.39 -6.88 10.13
CA ARG A 179 31.97 -8.27 9.93
C ARG A 179 32.82 -8.99 8.87
N LEU A 180 33.21 -8.32 7.78
CA LEU A 180 34.13 -8.84 6.78
C LEU A 180 35.54 -9.02 7.34
N ALA A 181 36.04 -8.06 8.11
CA ALA A 181 37.34 -8.12 8.77
C ALA A 181 37.42 -9.30 9.77
N ASN A 182 36.33 -9.57 10.50
CA ASN A 182 36.24 -10.68 11.45
C ASN A 182 36.17 -12.06 10.76
N LYS A 183 35.62 -12.14 9.53
CA LYS A 183 35.53 -13.39 8.74
C LYS A 183 36.77 -13.72 7.91
N THR A 184 37.62 -12.74 7.62
CA THR A 184 38.77 -12.94 6.72
C THR A 184 39.88 -13.71 7.43
N TRP A 185 40.31 -14.83 6.82
CA TRP A 185 41.14 -15.94 7.34
C TRP A 185 42.42 -15.64 8.16
N LYS A 186 42.89 -14.39 8.23
CA LYS A 186 44.07 -13.99 9.02
C LYS A 186 43.83 -13.93 10.54
N SER A 187 42.59 -14.12 11.01
CA SER A 187 42.23 -14.23 12.43
C SER A 187 42.41 -15.65 13.01
N THR A 188 42.54 -16.68 12.17
CA THR A 188 42.61 -18.09 12.63
C THR A 188 43.99 -18.49 13.17
N PHE A 189 45.08 -17.84 12.72
CA PHE A 189 46.44 -18.15 13.16
C PHE A 189 46.95 -17.27 14.33
N THR A 190 46.20 -16.24 14.73
CA THR A 190 46.57 -15.33 15.85
C THR A 190 45.44 -15.14 16.87
N GLY A 191 44.49 -16.08 16.91
CA GLY A 191 43.27 -16.01 17.72
C GLY A 191 43.43 -16.27 19.22
N ILE A 192 44.62 -16.60 19.72
CA ILE A 192 44.82 -16.90 21.15
C ILE A 192 45.09 -15.64 21.99
N PHE A 193 45.52 -14.51 21.38
CA PHE A 193 45.94 -13.32 22.14
C PHE A 193 45.27 -11.99 21.75
N ARG A 194 44.29 -11.96 20.84
CA ARG A 194 43.58 -10.71 20.49
C ARG A 194 42.10 -10.78 20.85
N LYS A 195 41.68 -9.96 21.82
CA LYS A 195 40.26 -9.65 22.10
C LYS A 195 39.57 -9.23 20.79
N ARG A 196 38.40 -9.82 20.50
CA ARG A 196 37.52 -9.37 19.40
C ARG A 196 37.21 -7.88 19.60
N LYS A 197 37.50 -7.04 18.60
CA LYS A 197 37.19 -5.60 18.65
C LYS A 197 35.67 -5.39 18.62
N SER A 198 35.14 -4.66 19.60
CA SER A 198 33.70 -4.36 19.72
C SER A 198 33.26 -3.30 18.71
N LEU A 199 31.97 -3.22 18.41
CA LEU A 199 31.39 -2.25 17.45
C LEU A 199 31.41 -0.82 18.00
N SER A 200 31.43 -0.68 19.33
CA SER A 200 31.31 0.58 20.06
C SER A 200 32.66 1.27 20.36
N GLU A 201 33.78 0.58 20.17
CA GLU A 201 35.10 1.15 20.46
C GLU A 201 35.71 1.80 19.20
N PRO A 202 36.16 3.07 19.28
CA PRO A 202 36.91 3.68 18.19
C PRO A 202 38.28 2.99 18.06
N SER A 203 38.69 2.70 16.83
CA SER A 203 40.02 2.13 16.58
C SER A 203 41.11 3.10 17.05
N SER A 204 42.16 2.58 17.70
CA SER A 204 43.30 3.38 18.19
C SER A 204 44.04 4.17 17.09
N THR A 205 43.77 3.87 15.82
CA THR A 205 44.27 4.57 14.63
C THR A 205 43.49 5.84 14.29
N LEU A 206 42.32 6.05 14.90
CA LEU A 206 41.47 7.21 14.72
C LEU A 206 41.64 8.26 15.83
N LEU A 207 42.30 7.89 16.93
CA LEU A 207 42.47 8.75 18.10
C LEU A 207 43.78 9.53 18.03
N ASP A 208 43.71 10.81 18.36
CA ASP A 208 44.89 11.64 18.61
C ASP A 208 45.53 11.24 19.94
N LYS A 209 46.86 11.06 19.92
CA LYS A 209 47.66 10.63 21.08
C LYS A 209 48.21 11.81 21.88
N SER A 210 47.92 13.06 21.47
CA SER A 210 48.28 14.25 22.23
C SER A 210 47.50 14.27 23.56
N LYS A 211 48.22 14.18 24.69
CA LYS A 211 47.62 14.23 26.03
C LYS A 211 47.09 15.64 26.30
N LEU A 212 45.78 15.80 26.42
CA LEU A 212 45.17 16.94 27.11
C LEU A 212 44.92 16.54 28.57
N GLU A 213 45.15 17.45 29.51
CA GLU A 213 45.11 17.22 30.96
C GLU A 213 43.75 16.74 31.52
N ASN A 214 42.68 16.72 30.71
CA ASN A 214 41.31 16.49 31.15
C ASN A 214 40.69 15.15 30.69
N GLY A 215 41.48 14.18 30.21
CA GLY A 215 40.96 12.84 29.89
C GLY A 215 39.99 12.75 28.70
N THR A 216 39.79 13.85 27.95
CA THR A 216 38.98 13.89 26.74
C THR A 216 39.78 13.36 25.55
N VAL A 217 39.33 12.23 25.00
CA VAL A 217 39.87 11.65 23.77
C VAL A 217 39.49 12.57 22.60
N ARG A 218 40.42 12.91 21.69
CA ARG A 218 40.11 13.63 20.43
C ARG A 218 40.34 12.70 19.24
N PHE A 219 39.49 12.78 18.22
CA PHE A 219 39.76 12.12 16.93
C PHE A 219 40.82 12.89 16.15
N LEU A 220 41.63 12.18 15.36
CA LEU A 220 42.47 12.82 14.34
C LEU A 220 41.55 13.57 13.37
N ALA A 221 41.79 14.87 13.18
CA ALA A 221 41.05 15.66 12.21
C ALA A 221 41.11 14.97 10.83
N THR A 222 39.96 14.56 10.31
CA THR A 222 39.89 13.84 9.03
C THR A 222 40.05 14.76 7.81
N GLY A 223 40.08 16.08 8.07
CA GLY A 223 40.12 17.13 7.04
C GLY A 223 38.75 17.44 6.45
N CYS A 224 37.68 16.87 7.00
CA CYS A 224 36.29 17.14 6.63
C CYS A 224 35.46 17.35 7.91
N PRO A 225 34.88 18.55 8.13
CA PRO A 225 34.13 18.84 9.36
C PRO A 225 32.86 17.99 9.47
N GLU A 226 32.25 17.62 8.35
CA GLU A 226 31.07 16.74 8.29
C GLU A 226 31.38 15.34 8.82
N LEU A 227 32.50 14.75 8.40
CA LEU A 227 32.95 13.44 8.89
C LEU A 227 33.39 13.50 10.35
N ASP A 228 34.09 14.56 10.76
CA ASP A 228 34.48 14.76 12.16
C ASP A 228 33.25 14.85 13.08
N GLN A 229 32.18 15.52 12.64
CA GLN A 229 30.91 15.59 13.36
C GLN A 229 30.18 14.24 13.38
N GLU A 230 30.18 13.49 12.28
CA GLU A 230 29.61 12.14 12.19
C GLU A 230 30.31 11.17 13.16
N LEU A 231 31.65 11.16 13.17
CA LEU A 231 32.46 10.39 14.11
C LEU A 231 32.20 10.82 15.55
N ALA A 232 32.11 12.13 15.82
CA ALA A 232 31.82 12.62 17.15
C ALA A 232 30.44 12.18 17.65
N ARG A 233 29.41 12.21 16.80
CA ARG A 233 28.06 11.72 17.14
C ARG A 233 28.07 10.23 17.46
N LEU A 234 28.76 9.44 16.63
CA LEU A 234 28.88 8.00 16.79
C LEU A 234 29.54 7.58 18.10
N PHE A 235 30.59 8.29 18.53
CA PHE A 235 31.43 7.85 19.64
C PHE A 235 31.31 8.69 20.93
N PHE A 236 30.80 9.93 20.88
CA PHE A 236 30.63 10.81 22.06
C PHE A 236 29.18 11.08 22.46
N VAL A 237 28.23 11.13 21.53
CA VAL A 237 26.84 11.58 21.82
C VAL A 237 25.85 10.42 22.01
N ALA A 238 26.07 9.28 21.36
CA ALA A 238 25.31 8.09 21.69
C ALA A 238 25.75 7.58 23.07
N PRO A 239 24.87 7.45 24.08
CA PRO A 239 25.21 6.65 25.24
C PRO A 239 25.58 5.28 24.68
N ALA A 240 26.84 4.89 24.86
CA ALA A 240 27.26 3.52 24.62
C ALA A 240 26.49 2.65 25.60
N LEU A 241 25.24 2.30 25.27
CA LEU A 241 24.56 1.16 25.84
C LEU A 241 25.47 -0.01 25.48
N PRO A 242 26.25 -0.54 26.43
CA PRO A 242 27.22 -1.53 26.08
C PRO A 242 26.42 -2.76 25.66
N LEU A 243 26.61 -3.21 24.42
CA LEU A 243 26.18 -4.55 24.01
C LEU A 243 26.73 -5.61 25.01
N LYS A 244 27.90 -5.35 25.61
CA LYS A 244 28.45 -6.11 26.75
C LYS A 244 27.56 -6.08 28.01
N GLY A 245 26.90 -4.96 28.31
CA GLY A 245 26.03 -4.82 29.48
C GLY A 245 24.75 -5.63 29.33
N ARG A 246 24.17 -5.75 28.13
CA ARG A 246 22.95 -6.57 27.93
C ARG A 246 23.24 -8.05 28.05
N ASP A 247 24.36 -8.52 27.49
CA ASP A 247 24.76 -9.92 27.61
C ASP A 247 25.18 -10.25 29.06
N GLN A 248 25.87 -9.33 29.73
CA GLN A 248 26.25 -9.51 31.13
C GLN A 248 25.04 -9.46 32.07
N LEU A 249 24.09 -8.55 31.88
CA LEU A 249 22.84 -8.53 32.65
C LEU A 249 22.01 -9.81 32.48
N ALA A 250 22.01 -10.40 31.28
CA ALA A 250 21.34 -11.67 31.03
C ALA A 250 22.03 -12.83 31.79
N ILE A 251 23.37 -12.87 31.75
CA ILE A 251 24.18 -13.86 32.48
C ILE A 251 24.00 -13.69 33.99
N ASP A 252 24.04 -12.45 34.50
CA ASP A 252 23.87 -12.13 35.91
C ASP A 252 22.46 -12.51 36.39
N LEU A 253 21.43 -12.29 35.56
CA LEU A 253 20.06 -12.71 35.83
C LEU A 253 19.92 -14.24 35.86
N GLU A 254 20.47 -14.95 34.87
CA GLU A 254 20.45 -16.43 34.84
C GLU A 254 21.14 -17.01 36.07
N LEU A 255 22.29 -16.44 36.48
CA LEU A 255 22.99 -16.84 37.69
C LEU A 255 22.16 -16.57 38.95
N ALA A 256 21.52 -15.40 39.05
CA ALA A 256 20.65 -15.06 40.17
C ALA A 256 19.42 -15.98 40.25
N GLU A 257 18.81 -16.34 39.12
CA GLU A 257 17.71 -17.31 39.06
C GLU A 257 18.17 -18.69 39.53
N ALA A 258 19.36 -19.14 39.13
CA ALA A 258 19.92 -20.43 39.55
C ALA A 258 20.22 -20.47 41.07
N ILE A 259 20.80 -19.40 41.62
CA ILE A 259 21.05 -19.30 43.07
C ILE A 259 19.73 -19.30 43.84
N ASN A 260 18.75 -18.51 43.40
CA ASN A 260 17.42 -18.45 44.02
C ASN A 260 16.71 -19.82 44.00
N LEU A 261 16.83 -20.57 42.90
CA LEU A 261 16.30 -21.93 42.82
C LEU A 261 16.96 -22.86 43.84
N GLN A 262 18.30 -22.84 43.91
CA GLN A 262 19.04 -23.68 44.83
C GLN A 262 18.72 -23.34 46.30
N GLU A 263 18.67 -22.06 46.66
CA GLU A 263 18.31 -21.63 48.02
C GLU A 263 16.86 -22.01 48.37
N ALA A 264 15.93 -21.93 47.41
CA ALA A 264 14.54 -22.35 47.62
C ALA A 264 14.40 -23.86 47.78
N GLU A 265 15.18 -24.65 47.04
CA GLU A 265 15.27 -26.12 47.19
C GLU A 265 15.79 -26.50 48.58
N ASP A 266 16.90 -25.90 49.01
CA ASP A 266 17.51 -26.16 50.32
C ASP A 266 16.59 -25.75 51.48
N ALA A 267 15.80 -24.68 51.30
CA ALA A 267 14.81 -24.23 52.28
C ALA A 267 13.46 -24.97 52.21
N GLY A 268 13.24 -25.83 51.21
CA GLY A 268 11.95 -26.48 50.97
C GLY A 268 10.81 -25.49 50.65
N ALA A 269 11.14 -24.33 50.08
CA ALA A 269 10.22 -23.21 49.80
C ALA A 269 9.79 -23.14 48.32
N LEU A 270 9.66 -24.30 47.68
CA LEU A 270 9.16 -24.44 46.32
C LEU A 270 7.64 -24.58 46.29
N TYR A 271 7.03 -24.04 45.25
CA TYR A 271 5.58 -24.07 45.05
C TYR A 271 5.24 -24.82 43.76
N GLU A 272 4.17 -25.60 43.76
CA GLU A 272 3.73 -26.34 42.59
C GLU A 272 2.78 -25.50 41.72
N CYS A 273 3.08 -25.34 40.43
CA CYS A 273 2.20 -24.70 39.48
C CYS A 273 1.00 -25.60 39.12
N LYS A 274 -0.24 -25.12 39.28
CA LYS A 274 -1.45 -25.90 38.97
C LYS A 274 -1.74 -26.13 37.48
N VAL A 275 -0.94 -25.56 36.58
CA VAL A 275 -1.10 -25.72 35.12
C VAL A 275 -0.07 -26.70 34.55
N CYS A 276 1.21 -26.53 34.88
CA CYS A 276 2.28 -27.38 34.35
C CYS A 276 2.83 -28.39 35.35
N TYR A 277 2.39 -28.34 36.62
CA TYR A 277 2.84 -29.22 37.71
C TYR A 277 4.36 -29.22 37.95
N ASN A 278 5.03 -28.14 37.53
CA ASN A 278 6.43 -27.91 37.85
C ASN A 278 6.54 -27.13 39.16
N ASP A 279 7.60 -27.43 39.90
CA ASP A 279 8.02 -26.66 41.06
C ASP A 279 8.64 -25.33 40.62
N ILE A 280 8.24 -24.25 41.29
CA ILE A 280 8.66 -22.88 41.01
C ILE A 280 9.04 -22.14 42.30
N THR A 281 9.94 -21.18 42.16
CA THR A 281 10.29 -20.26 43.25
C THR A 281 9.21 -19.18 43.42
N PHE A 282 9.19 -18.56 44.60
CA PHE A 282 8.28 -17.46 44.92
C PHE A 282 8.35 -16.30 43.91
N GLU A 283 9.53 -15.98 43.39
CA GLU A 283 9.71 -14.89 42.42
C GLU A 283 9.04 -15.12 41.06
N ASN A 284 8.85 -16.40 40.68
CA ASN A 284 8.22 -16.83 39.44
C ASN A 284 6.76 -17.27 39.63
N LEU A 285 6.19 -16.99 40.80
CA LEU A 285 4.83 -17.35 41.17
C LEU A 285 3.86 -16.21 40.85
N SER A 286 2.67 -16.60 40.39
CA SER A 286 1.49 -15.75 40.32
C SER A 286 0.32 -16.44 41.02
N ALA A 287 -0.57 -15.64 41.60
CA ALA A 287 -1.74 -16.14 42.30
C ALA A 287 -3.01 -15.49 41.74
N CYS A 288 -4.07 -16.30 41.65
CA CYS A 288 -5.40 -15.84 41.31
C CYS A 288 -6.02 -14.99 42.44
N SER A 289 -6.82 -13.98 42.08
CA SER A 289 -7.39 -13.01 43.02
C SER A 289 -8.44 -13.55 44.00
N GLN A 290 -9.12 -14.66 43.68
CA GLN A 290 -10.18 -15.24 44.54
C GLN A 290 -9.67 -16.43 45.34
N ASP A 291 -9.39 -17.54 44.65
CA ASP A 291 -9.08 -18.83 45.31
C ASP A 291 -7.59 -19.02 45.59
N GLY A 292 -6.74 -18.04 45.27
CA GLY A 292 -5.30 -18.13 45.52
C GLY A 292 -4.58 -19.22 44.72
N HIS A 293 -5.17 -19.71 43.62
CA HIS A 293 -4.54 -20.72 42.76
C HIS A 293 -3.17 -20.25 42.26
N VAL A 294 -2.16 -21.08 42.52
CA VAL A 294 -0.76 -20.83 42.17
C VAL A 294 -0.49 -21.23 40.72
N VAL A 295 0.02 -20.30 39.93
CA VAL A 295 0.38 -20.49 38.52
C VAL A 295 1.74 -19.83 38.26
N CYS A 296 2.63 -20.47 37.49
CA CYS A 296 3.91 -19.87 37.15
C CYS A 296 3.78 -18.75 36.12
N LEU A 297 4.67 -17.76 36.18
CA LEU A 297 4.72 -16.66 35.21
C LEU A 297 4.92 -17.16 33.77
N ASP A 298 5.60 -18.28 33.57
CA ASP A 298 5.76 -18.86 32.23
C ASP A 298 4.44 -19.38 31.63
N CYS A 299 3.57 -19.99 32.44
CA CYS A 299 2.23 -20.39 31.99
C CYS A 299 1.36 -19.17 31.69
N VAL A 300 1.42 -18.12 32.51
CA VAL A 300 0.73 -16.84 32.25
C VAL A 300 1.17 -16.25 30.92
N ARG A 301 2.48 -16.16 30.68
CA ARG A 301 3.07 -15.64 29.44
C ARG A 301 2.65 -16.44 28.20
N ARG A 302 2.77 -17.77 28.25
CA ARG A 302 2.36 -18.65 27.12
C ARG A 302 0.89 -18.49 26.80
N THR A 303 0.05 -18.43 27.82
CA THR A 303 -1.40 -18.25 27.65
C THR A 303 -1.74 -16.87 27.09
N LEU A 304 -1.02 -15.81 27.51
CA LEU A 304 -1.17 -14.48 26.93
C LEU A 304 -0.81 -14.48 25.44
N ASN A 305 0.33 -15.08 25.08
CA ASN A 305 0.78 -15.18 23.69
C ASN A 305 -0.20 -16.01 22.84
N GLU A 306 -0.71 -17.12 23.36
CA GLU A 306 -1.76 -17.92 22.71
C GLU A 306 -3.07 -17.15 22.55
N ALA A 307 -3.44 -16.34 23.54
CA ALA A 307 -4.63 -15.51 23.46
C ALA A 307 -4.50 -14.38 22.42
N LEU A 308 -3.30 -13.79 22.28
CA LEU A 308 -3.03 -12.71 21.32
C LEU A 308 -2.90 -13.19 19.89
N PHE A 309 -2.09 -14.24 19.68
CA PHE A 309 -1.68 -14.69 18.35
C PHE A 309 -2.38 -15.98 17.91
N GLY A 310 -3.05 -16.67 18.82
CA GLY A 310 -3.85 -17.87 18.54
C GLY A 310 -5.35 -17.62 18.67
N GLN A 311 -6.08 -18.65 19.10
CA GLN A 311 -7.55 -18.65 19.21
C GLN A 311 -8.03 -18.52 20.67
N GLY A 312 -7.12 -18.29 21.62
CA GLY A 312 -7.41 -18.32 23.06
C GLY A 312 -8.07 -17.07 23.65
N TRP A 313 -8.28 -15.99 22.87
CA TRP A 313 -8.71 -14.69 23.41
C TRP A 313 -9.98 -14.76 24.28
N ALA A 314 -11.07 -15.29 23.73
CA ALA A 314 -12.37 -15.32 24.42
C ALA A 314 -12.36 -16.22 25.67
N ARG A 315 -11.54 -17.27 25.66
CA ARG A 315 -11.41 -18.19 26.78
C ARG A 315 -10.60 -17.56 27.91
N SER A 316 -9.40 -17.10 27.61
CA SER A 316 -8.37 -16.82 28.60
C SER A 316 -8.36 -15.38 29.12
N ILE A 317 -8.97 -14.42 28.41
CA ILE A 317 -8.93 -13.00 28.78
C ILE A 317 -10.25 -12.54 29.39
N ASP A 318 -10.15 -11.80 30.49
CA ASP A 318 -11.23 -11.03 31.09
C ASP A 318 -11.12 -9.57 30.61
N VAL A 319 -11.99 -9.20 29.66
CA VAL A 319 -12.01 -7.86 29.08
C VAL A 319 -12.44 -6.81 30.12
N GLY A 320 -13.31 -7.17 31.06
CA GLY A 320 -13.82 -6.22 32.06
C GLY A 320 -12.75 -5.78 33.05
N ARG A 321 -11.82 -6.68 33.40
CA ARG A 321 -10.69 -6.40 34.28
C ARG A 321 -9.40 -6.04 33.53
N ALA A 322 -9.39 -6.17 32.20
CA ALA A 322 -8.20 -6.01 31.34
C ALA A 322 -7.04 -6.95 31.74
N THR A 323 -7.36 -8.18 32.15
CA THR A 323 -6.35 -9.18 32.58
C THR A 323 -6.69 -10.60 32.11
N LEU A 324 -5.86 -11.58 32.48
CA LEU A 324 -6.12 -13.00 32.24
C LEU A 324 -7.05 -13.58 33.32
N LYS A 325 -8.00 -14.42 32.91
CA LYS A 325 -8.78 -15.27 33.82
C LYS A 325 -7.86 -16.27 34.51
N CYS A 326 -8.32 -16.85 35.61
CA CYS A 326 -7.63 -17.96 36.25
C CYS A 326 -7.35 -19.09 35.26
N LEU A 327 -6.12 -19.62 35.28
CA LEU A 327 -5.69 -20.67 34.37
C LEU A 327 -5.82 -22.08 34.97
N ALA A 328 -5.98 -22.17 36.30
CA ALA A 328 -5.90 -23.44 37.02
C ALA A 328 -7.17 -24.30 36.92
N SER A 329 -8.33 -23.66 36.80
CA SER A 329 -9.63 -24.35 36.67
C SER A 329 -10.60 -23.45 35.92
N ASP A 330 -11.39 -24.05 35.02
CA ASP A 330 -12.43 -23.34 34.25
C ASP A 330 -13.58 -22.86 35.16
N ASP A 331 -13.75 -23.45 36.36
CA ASP A 331 -14.79 -23.06 37.33
C ASP A 331 -14.41 -21.83 38.18
N CYS A 332 -13.13 -21.45 38.16
CA CYS A 332 -12.64 -20.32 38.94
C CYS A 332 -12.96 -18.98 38.24
N GLN A 333 -13.67 -18.09 38.94
CA GLN A 333 -14.04 -16.75 38.47
C GLN A 333 -13.00 -15.67 38.81
N GLY A 334 -11.89 -16.07 39.43
CA GLY A 334 -10.80 -15.16 39.73
C GLY A 334 -9.96 -14.84 38.50
N ALA A 335 -9.10 -13.84 38.63
CA ALA A 335 -8.23 -13.36 37.56
C ALA A 335 -6.79 -13.19 38.06
N ILE A 336 -5.84 -13.29 37.14
CA ILE A 336 -4.44 -12.97 37.41
C ILE A 336 -4.29 -11.43 37.40
N PRO A 337 -3.68 -10.83 38.44
CA PRO A 337 -3.43 -9.39 38.48
C PRO A 337 -2.62 -8.86 37.29
N ALA A 338 -3.01 -7.71 36.74
CA ALA A 338 -2.39 -7.11 35.55
C ALA A 338 -0.86 -6.96 35.68
N VAL A 339 -0.40 -6.55 36.86
CA VAL A 339 1.03 -6.35 37.17
C VAL A 339 1.82 -7.65 37.00
N LEU A 340 1.24 -8.80 37.40
CA LEU A 340 1.89 -10.10 37.27
C LEU A 340 1.86 -10.59 35.81
N VAL A 341 0.79 -10.29 35.07
CA VAL A 341 0.74 -10.54 33.62
C VAL A 341 1.84 -9.73 32.91
N GLN A 342 2.00 -8.45 33.23
CA GLN A 342 3.04 -7.60 32.65
C GLN A 342 4.45 -8.06 33.06
N ARG A 343 4.66 -8.44 34.33
CA ARG A 343 5.92 -9.00 34.83
C ARG A 343 6.29 -10.30 34.10
N SER A 344 5.29 -11.13 33.75
CA SER A 344 5.54 -12.38 33.02
C SER A 344 6.24 -12.15 31.67
N LEU A 345 6.01 -10.99 31.04
CA LEU A 345 6.61 -10.62 29.76
C LEU A 345 8.04 -10.10 29.88
N SER A 346 8.50 -9.69 31.07
CA SER A 346 9.79 -9.00 31.24
C SER A 346 11.01 -9.80 30.75
N ARG A 347 10.89 -11.13 30.63
CA ARG A 347 11.93 -12.02 30.10
C ARG A 347 12.05 -11.95 28.56
N GLU A 348 11.04 -11.47 27.85
CA GLU A 348 11.05 -11.37 26.39
C GLU A 348 11.66 -10.07 25.89
N LYS A 349 12.52 -10.16 24.88
CA LYS A 349 13.06 -8.97 24.19
C LYS A 349 11.95 -8.12 23.54
N SER A 350 10.81 -8.74 23.23
CA SER A 350 9.60 -8.14 22.66
C SER A 350 8.54 -7.78 23.70
N ALA A 351 8.86 -7.75 25.00
CA ALA A 351 7.88 -7.51 26.07
C ALA A 351 6.97 -6.29 25.83
N SER A 352 7.59 -5.16 25.45
CA SER A 352 6.88 -3.91 25.17
C SER A 352 5.93 -4.04 23.97
N GLU A 353 6.36 -4.74 22.92
CA GLU A 353 5.55 -4.94 21.70
C GLU A 353 4.37 -5.86 21.96
N VAL A 354 4.57 -6.94 22.73
CA VAL A 354 3.51 -7.90 23.09
C VAL A 354 2.47 -7.21 24.00
N TRP A 355 2.93 -6.45 24.99
CA TRP A 355 2.05 -5.69 25.88
C TRP A 355 1.24 -4.63 25.12
N SER A 356 1.89 -3.86 24.23
CA SER A 356 1.21 -2.88 23.37
C SER A 356 0.13 -3.54 22.52
N LYS A 357 0.38 -4.71 21.94
CA LYS A 357 -0.64 -5.46 21.16
C LYS A 357 -1.80 -5.93 22.02
N PHE A 358 -1.55 -6.31 23.27
CA PHE A 358 -2.60 -6.68 24.21
C PHE A 358 -3.50 -5.49 24.55
N GLU A 359 -2.90 -4.34 24.86
CA GLU A 359 -3.64 -3.10 25.09
C GLU A 359 -4.41 -2.65 23.84
N GLU A 360 -3.80 -2.73 22.66
CA GLU A 360 -4.45 -2.40 21.39
C GLU A 360 -5.70 -3.27 21.14
N ARG A 361 -5.60 -4.58 21.36
CA ARG A 361 -6.73 -5.50 21.16
C ARG A 361 -7.83 -5.32 22.21
N LEU A 362 -7.48 -5.02 23.47
CA LEU A 362 -8.43 -4.64 24.51
C LEU A 362 -9.15 -3.33 24.18
N ALA A 363 -8.41 -2.33 23.70
CA ALA A 363 -8.96 -1.06 23.25
C ALA A 363 -9.92 -1.27 22.08
N ASP A 364 -9.56 -2.10 21.10
CA ASP A 364 -10.43 -2.43 19.97
C ASP A 364 -11.74 -3.10 20.41
N HIS A 365 -11.68 -4.05 21.36
CA HIS A 365 -12.89 -4.66 21.91
C HIS A 365 -13.77 -3.63 22.63
N SER A 366 -13.17 -2.72 23.40
CA SER A 366 -13.89 -1.65 24.10
C SER A 366 -14.56 -0.68 23.12
N LEU A 367 -13.85 -0.34 22.04
CA LEU A 367 -14.36 0.49 20.95
C LEU A 367 -15.51 -0.18 20.20
N GLN A 368 -15.41 -1.47 19.90
CA GLN A 368 -16.51 -2.23 19.28
C GLN A 368 -17.74 -2.33 20.20
N ALA A 369 -17.53 -2.62 21.49
CA ALA A 369 -18.59 -2.70 22.48
C ALA A 369 -19.31 -1.35 22.69
N SER A 370 -18.63 -0.23 22.47
CA SER A 370 -19.22 1.10 22.59
C SER A 370 -20.28 1.41 21.51
N ALA A 371 -20.31 0.65 20.41
CA ALA A 371 -21.18 0.88 19.26
C ALA A 371 -21.13 2.32 18.68
N MET A 372 -20.04 3.06 18.94
CA MET A 372 -19.85 4.40 18.41
C MET A 372 -19.38 4.34 16.95
N PRO A 373 -19.79 5.31 16.10
CA PRO A 373 -19.24 5.48 14.77
C PRO A 373 -17.80 5.98 14.89
N LEU A 374 -16.85 5.23 14.33
CA LEU A 374 -15.41 5.49 14.47
C LEU A 374 -14.78 5.65 13.09
N ALA A 375 -14.01 6.72 12.91
CA ALA A 375 -13.06 6.85 11.82
C ALA A 375 -11.77 6.14 12.22
N ARG A 376 -11.38 5.11 11.46
CA ARG A 376 -10.20 4.28 11.74
C ARG A 376 -9.09 4.55 10.74
N CYS A 377 -7.86 4.59 11.23
CA CYS A 377 -6.68 4.58 10.36
C CYS A 377 -6.48 3.16 9.79
N PRO A 378 -6.25 3.01 8.47
CA PRO A 378 -5.98 1.70 7.87
C PRO A 378 -4.56 1.19 8.14
N TYR A 379 -3.66 2.03 8.66
CA TYR A 379 -2.23 1.72 8.84
C TYR A 379 -1.80 1.49 10.28
N CYS A 380 -2.62 1.89 11.25
CA CYS A 380 -2.32 1.75 12.67
C CYS A 380 -3.62 1.67 13.48
N PRO A 381 -3.58 1.25 14.76
CA PRO A 381 -4.78 1.10 15.60
C PRO A 381 -5.36 2.43 16.10
N TYR A 382 -5.01 3.55 15.46
CA TYR A 382 -5.62 4.84 15.75
C TYR A 382 -7.08 4.85 15.28
N ALA A 383 -7.97 5.21 16.19
CA ALA A 383 -9.37 5.45 15.91
C ALA A 383 -9.81 6.75 16.59
N GLU A 384 -10.64 7.52 15.91
CA GLU A 384 -11.28 8.71 16.48
C GLU A 384 -12.80 8.62 16.28
N ALA A 385 -13.55 9.19 17.23
CA ALA A 385 -15.00 9.25 17.12
C ALA A 385 -15.40 10.14 15.93
N ASP A 386 -16.22 9.60 15.04
CA ASP A 386 -16.78 10.36 13.93
C ASP A 386 -17.90 11.27 14.46
N ARG A 387 -17.55 12.51 14.77
CA ARG A 387 -18.44 13.50 15.40
C ARG A 387 -19.65 13.87 14.54
N ALA A 388 -19.55 13.68 13.22
CA ALA A 388 -20.59 14.09 12.29
C ALA A 388 -21.81 13.16 12.28
N TYR A 389 -21.68 11.94 12.79
CA TYR A 389 -22.70 10.91 12.58
C TYR A 389 -23.89 11.01 13.56
N HIS A 390 -23.70 11.39 14.83
CA HIS A 390 -24.72 11.10 15.86
C HIS A 390 -25.00 12.17 16.92
N ASP A 391 -24.29 13.30 16.97
CA ASP A 391 -24.62 14.30 17.99
C ASP A 391 -25.55 15.37 17.42
N ILE A 392 -26.84 15.28 17.76
CA ILE A 392 -27.83 16.35 17.51
C ILE A 392 -27.31 17.69 18.08
N ARG A 393 -26.52 17.65 19.16
CA ARG A 393 -25.90 18.85 19.72
C ARG A 393 -24.83 19.41 18.79
N TYR A 394 -24.01 18.57 18.16
CA TYR A 394 -23.02 19.03 17.17
C TYR A 394 -23.70 19.58 15.93
N THR A 395 -24.66 18.86 15.36
CA THR A 395 -25.41 19.34 14.17
C THR A 395 -26.19 20.61 14.44
N SER A 396 -26.63 20.86 15.68
CA SER A 396 -27.23 22.14 16.07
C SER A 396 -26.28 23.34 16.08
N THR A 397 -24.96 23.09 16.11
CA THR A 397 -23.93 24.15 15.99
C THR A 397 -23.56 24.50 14.55
N LEU A 398 -23.97 23.68 13.58
CA LEU A 398 -23.70 23.93 12.17
C LEU A 398 -24.44 25.19 11.69
N ARG A 399 -23.72 26.09 11.04
CA ARG A 399 -24.31 27.25 10.37
C ARG A 399 -24.82 26.85 8.99
N TRP A 400 -26.03 27.31 8.66
CA TRP A 400 -26.69 26.96 7.42
C TRP A 400 -27.55 28.12 6.92
N ARG A 401 -27.73 28.17 5.59
CA ARG A 401 -28.57 29.15 4.92
C ARG A 401 -29.52 28.47 3.94
N LEU A 402 -30.68 29.10 3.74
CA LEU A 402 -31.65 28.64 2.75
C LEU A 402 -31.22 29.08 1.35
N ARG A 403 -31.34 28.17 0.39
CA ARG A 403 -31.02 28.37 -1.02
C ARG A 403 -32.23 27.97 -1.86
N ARG A 404 -32.44 28.70 -2.96
CA ARG A 404 -33.36 28.25 -4.01
C ARG A 404 -32.84 26.94 -4.65
N PRO A 405 -33.67 25.88 -4.73
CA PRO A 405 -33.30 24.63 -5.39
C PRO A 405 -33.08 24.88 -6.89
N ARG A 406 -31.97 24.36 -7.43
CA ARG A 406 -31.57 24.56 -8.85
C ARG A 406 -32.43 23.75 -9.82
N ASP A 407 -32.94 22.61 -9.37
CA ASP A 407 -33.62 21.62 -10.22
C ASP A 407 -35.11 21.93 -10.44
N ILE A 408 -35.67 22.91 -9.71
CA ILE A 408 -37.09 23.28 -9.80
C ILE A 408 -37.25 24.48 -10.73
N SER A 409 -38.08 24.33 -11.76
CA SER A 409 -38.43 25.42 -12.67
C SER A 409 -39.01 26.63 -11.91
N THR A 410 -38.87 27.83 -12.47
CA THR A 410 -39.45 29.06 -11.89
C THR A 410 -40.95 28.92 -11.61
N LEU A 411 -41.69 28.33 -12.54
CA LEU A 411 -43.11 28.07 -12.40
C LEU A 411 -43.42 27.06 -11.28
N GLY A 412 -42.67 25.95 -11.20
CA GLY A 412 -42.84 24.96 -10.13
C GLY A 412 -42.53 25.54 -8.75
N PHE A 413 -41.54 26.42 -8.65
CA PHE A 413 -41.20 27.09 -7.40
C PHE A 413 -42.29 28.07 -6.94
N ILE A 414 -42.91 28.81 -7.87
CA ILE A 414 -44.04 29.71 -7.57
C ILE A 414 -45.25 28.93 -7.06
N LEU A 415 -45.61 27.82 -7.72
CA LEU A 415 -46.70 26.94 -7.28
C LEU A 415 -46.46 26.36 -5.87
N LEU A 416 -45.21 25.99 -5.56
CA LEU A 416 -44.85 25.51 -4.23
C LEU A 416 -45.02 26.60 -3.15
N LEU A 417 -44.68 27.86 -3.49
CA LEU A 417 -44.86 29.01 -2.62
C LEU A 417 -46.35 29.31 -2.35
N GLU A 418 -47.22 29.13 -3.35
CA GLU A 418 -48.67 29.28 -3.17
C GLU A 418 -49.28 28.16 -2.29
N LEU A 419 -48.71 26.96 -2.31
CA LEU A 419 -49.11 25.83 -1.46
C LEU A 419 -48.55 25.90 -0.03
N LEU A 420 -47.53 26.72 0.19
CA LEU A 420 -46.85 26.87 1.48
C LEU A 420 -47.80 27.21 2.65
N PRO A 421 -48.77 28.14 2.53
CA PRO A 421 -49.69 28.45 3.62
C PRO A 421 -50.56 27.25 4.03
N ALA A 422 -51.03 26.45 3.06
CA ALA A 422 -51.82 25.26 3.33
C ALA A 422 -50.97 24.16 4.00
N LEU A 423 -49.72 23.98 3.54
CA LEU A 423 -48.77 23.07 4.17
C LEU A 423 -48.46 23.50 5.61
N LEU A 424 -48.20 24.79 5.86
CA LEU A 424 -47.94 25.32 7.19
C LEU A 424 -49.14 25.12 8.13
N PHE A 425 -50.38 25.30 7.64
CA PHE A 425 -51.58 25.07 8.44
C PHE A 425 -51.68 23.62 8.98
N VAL A 426 -51.24 22.64 8.19
CA VAL A 426 -51.19 21.22 8.60
C VAL A 426 -49.95 20.91 9.45
N MET A 427 -48.81 21.50 9.13
CA MET A 427 -47.53 21.19 9.79
C MET A 427 -47.37 21.88 11.15
N ILE A 428 -47.89 23.09 11.34
CA ILE A 428 -47.75 23.85 12.60
C ILE A 428 -48.35 23.10 13.80
N PRO A 429 -49.59 22.57 13.74
CA PRO A 429 -50.13 21.76 14.83
C PRO A 429 -49.28 20.54 15.16
N LEU A 430 -48.75 19.85 14.13
CA LEU A 430 -47.86 18.71 14.31
C LEU A 430 -46.52 19.11 14.97
N LEU A 431 -45.94 20.24 14.56
CA LEU A 431 -44.72 20.80 15.15
C LEU A 431 -44.90 21.18 16.62
N VAL A 432 -46.06 21.72 16.99
CA VAL A 432 -46.40 22.07 18.38
C VAL A 432 -46.61 20.82 19.23
N LEU A 433 -47.26 19.79 18.68
CA LEU A 433 -47.53 18.54 19.40
C LEU A 433 -46.28 17.65 19.54
N PHE A 434 -45.36 17.69 18.58
CA PHE A 434 -44.17 16.83 18.56
C PHE A 434 -42.87 17.61 18.27
N PRO A 435 -42.50 18.63 19.06
CA PRO A 435 -41.37 19.50 18.73
C PRO A 435 -40.03 18.74 18.68
N LYS A 436 -39.85 17.74 19.55
CA LYS A 436 -38.63 16.92 19.63
C LYS A 436 -38.42 16.02 18.41
N THR A 437 -39.48 15.51 17.79
CA THR A 437 -39.34 14.63 16.63
C THR A 437 -38.92 15.45 15.40
N PHE A 438 -39.56 16.59 15.14
CA PHE A 438 -39.22 17.45 14.00
C PHE A 438 -37.81 18.03 14.10
N THR A 439 -37.42 18.49 15.30
CA THR A 439 -36.05 18.95 15.55
C THR A 439 -35.04 17.84 15.34
N SER A 440 -35.30 16.62 15.83
CA SER A 440 -34.44 15.46 15.57
C SER A 440 -34.34 15.15 14.08
N LEU A 441 -35.47 15.04 13.37
CA LEU A 441 -35.49 14.72 11.93
C LEU A 441 -34.68 15.75 11.12
N PHE A 442 -34.83 17.03 11.43
CA PHE A 442 -34.12 18.11 10.78
C PHE A 442 -32.61 18.07 11.03
N TYR A 443 -32.18 17.93 12.29
CA TYR A 443 -30.76 17.90 12.63
C TYR A 443 -30.08 16.60 12.17
N THR A 444 -30.79 15.49 12.13
CA THR A 444 -30.32 14.25 11.47
C THR A 444 -30.10 14.48 9.98
N ALA A 445 -31.04 15.14 9.29
CA ALA A 445 -30.91 15.46 7.87
C ALA A 445 -29.75 16.43 7.59
N LEU A 446 -29.57 17.43 8.47
CA LEU A 446 -28.44 18.36 8.39
C LEU A 446 -27.11 17.63 8.59
N GLY A 447 -27.06 16.64 9.49
CA GLY A 447 -25.92 15.75 9.65
C GLY A 447 -25.62 14.93 8.40
N HIS A 448 -26.64 14.34 7.76
CA HIS A 448 -26.48 13.64 6.48
C HIS A 448 -25.92 14.55 5.38
N LEU A 449 -26.41 15.79 5.27
CA LEU A 449 -25.89 16.78 4.33
C LEU A 449 -24.42 17.12 4.60
N ALA A 450 -24.05 17.33 5.88
CA ALA A 450 -22.67 17.60 6.28
C ALA A 450 -21.74 16.43 5.95
N LEU A 451 -22.21 15.20 6.14
CA LEU A 451 -21.48 13.98 5.78
C LEU A 451 -21.30 13.84 4.27
N GLY A 452 -22.28 14.26 3.46
CA GLY A 452 -22.15 14.24 1.99
C GLY A 452 -21.17 15.29 1.46
N GLN A 453 -21.03 16.42 2.14
CA GLN A 453 -20.12 17.51 1.74
C GLN A 453 -18.71 17.39 2.34
N ARG A 454 -18.50 16.50 3.31
CA ARG A 454 -17.20 16.34 3.97
C ARG A 454 -16.16 15.83 2.99
N THR A 455 -14.91 16.26 3.21
CA THR A 455 -13.79 15.66 2.49
C THR A 455 -13.60 14.21 2.96
N THR A 456 -13.34 13.30 2.03
CA THR A 456 -13.02 11.91 2.34
C THR A 456 -11.58 11.76 2.83
N ARG A 457 -10.81 12.85 2.89
CA ARG A 457 -9.43 12.89 3.37
C ARG A 457 -9.38 12.79 4.89
N PHE A 458 -8.84 11.68 5.36
CA PHE A 458 -8.50 11.43 6.76
C PHE A 458 -7.02 11.65 7.02
N VAL A 459 -6.69 12.24 8.16
CA VAL A 459 -5.31 12.40 8.63
C VAL A 459 -5.20 11.77 10.00
N CYS A 460 -4.36 10.74 10.11
CA CYS A 460 -4.12 10.08 11.38
C CYS A 460 -3.43 11.04 12.37
N ARG A 461 -4.01 11.28 13.55
CA ARG A 461 -3.42 12.19 14.56
C ARG A 461 -2.35 11.54 15.45
N ARG A 462 -2.15 10.23 15.35
CA ARG A 462 -1.03 9.55 16.01
C ARG A 462 0.28 10.04 15.41
N GLU A 463 1.14 10.67 16.23
CA GLU A 463 2.41 11.30 15.81
C GLU A 463 3.34 10.33 15.07
N SER A 464 3.37 9.06 15.47
CA SER A 464 4.19 8.04 14.82
C SER A 464 3.67 7.57 13.46
N CYS A 465 2.40 7.81 13.15
CA CYS A 465 1.80 7.42 11.87
C CYS A 465 1.64 8.63 10.95
N ALA A 466 0.87 9.65 11.37
CA ALA A 466 0.59 10.87 10.60
C ALA A 466 0.11 10.69 9.14
N ARG A 467 -0.21 9.45 8.71
CA ARG A 467 -0.53 9.13 7.33
C ARG A 467 -1.89 9.68 6.94
N LYS A 468 -1.97 10.14 5.68
CA LYS A 468 -3.18 10.61 5.01
C LYS A 468 -3.85 9.41 4.33
N SER A 469 -5.15 9.19 4.53
CA SER A 469 -5.92 8.10 3.91
C SER A 469 -7.31 8.53 3.49
N CYS A 470 -7.97 7.75 2.66
CA CYS A 470 -9.38 7.97 2.29
C CYS A 470 -10.32 7.23 3.25
N LEU A 471 -11.35 7.89 3.79
CA LEU A 471 -12.35 7.29 4.68
C LEU A 471 -13.23 6.24 3.98
N GLU A 472 -13.38 6.32 2.66
CA GLU A 472 -14.26 5.43 1.90
C GLU A 472 -13.54 4.21 1.35
N CYS A 473 -12.38 4.40 0.69
CA CYS A 473 -11.63 3.30 0.10
C CYS A 473 -10.52 2.75 1.01
N LEU A 474 -10.23 3.41 2.13
CA LEU A 474 -9.21 3.03 3.12
C LEU A 474 -7.79 2.93 2.54
N LYS A 475 -7.54 3.56 1.38
CA LYS A 475 -6.22 3.62 0.72
C LYS A 475 -5.47 4.90 1.08
N THR A 476 -4.18 4.93 0.73
CA THR A 476 -3.32 6.11 0.91
C THR A 476 -3.91 7.27 0.12
N TRP A 477 -3.93 8.43 0.76
CA TRP A 477 -4.35 9.65 0.09
C TRP A 477 -3.19 10.21 -0.73
N HIS A 478 -3.43 10.46 -2.00
CA HIS A 478 -2.51 11.12 -2.92
C HIS A 478 -3.30 12.21 -3.64
N ASP A 479 -2.77 13.42 -3.72
CA ASP A 479 -3.44 14.53 -4.40
C ASP A 479 -3.04 14.54 -5.90
N PRO A 480 -4.01 14.59 -6.85
CA PRO A 480 -5.46 14.50 -6.70
C PRO A 480 -5.93 13.06 -6.43
N HIS A 481 -6.81 12.86 -5.44
CA HIS A 481 -7.27 11.52 -5.04
C HIS A 481 -8.53 11.13 -5.81
N ILE A 482 -8.49 9.98 -6.49
CA ILE A 482 -9.67 9.36 -7.11
C ILE A 482 -10.07 8.15 -6.25
N CYS A 483 -11.21 8.27 -5.56
CA CYS A 483 -11.73 7.19 -4.73
C CYS A 483 -12.01 5.95 -5.59
N ARG A 484 -11.58 4.77 -5.11
CA ARG A 484 -11.81 3.47 -5.78
C ARG A 484 -11.31 3.39 -7.24
N GLU A 485 -10.25 4.12 -7.59
CA GLU A 485 -9.64 4.11 -8.93
C GLU A 485 -9.48 2.73 -9.59
N PRO A 486 -8.92 1.68 -8.96
CA PRO A 486 -8.75 0.40 -9.65
C PRO A 486 -10.08 -0.30 -9.96
N LEU A 487 -11.11 -0.10 -9.13
CA LEU A 487 -12.45 -0.63 -9.39
C LEU A 487 -13.07 0.10 -10.59
N ILE A 488 -12.95 1.42 -10.62
CA ILE A 488 -13.39 2.27 -11.75
C ILE A 488 -12.74 1.82 -13.06
N ILE A 489 -11.41 1.64 -13.07
CA ILE A 489 -10.68 1.18 -14.26
C ILE A 489 -11.13 -0.24 -14.66
N SER A 490 -11.29 -1.14 -13.70
CA SER A 490 -11.74 -2.50 -13.99
C SER A 490 -13.16 -2.53 -14.58
N LEU A 491 -14.09 -1.76 -14.02
CA LEU A 491 -15.45 -1.66 -14.54
C LEU A 491 -15.43 -1.08 -15.96
N ARG A 492 -14.77 0.06 -16.15
CA ARG A 492 -14.65 0.71 -17.46
C ARG A 492 -14.07 -0.23 -18.51
N THR A 493 -12.96 -0.90 -18.21
CA THR A 493 -12.34 -1.83 -19.15
C THR A 493 -13.23 -3.04 -19.45
N THR A 494 -13.97 -3.56 -18.48
CA THR A 494 -14.93 -4.66 -18.72
C THR A 494 -16.09 -4.23 -19.62
N VAL A 495 -16.66 -3.06 -19.39
CA VAL A 495 -17.76 -2.52 -20.20
C VAL A 495 -17.28 -2.15 -21.59
N GLU A 496 -16.14 -1.46 -21.73
CA GLU A 496 -15.54 -1.15 -23.03
C GLU A 496 -15.20 -2.42 -23.82
N ALA A 497 -14.66 -3.45 -23.16
CA ALA A 497 -14.38 -4.73 -23.79
C ALA A 497 -15.65 -5.44 -24.28
N ALA A 498 -16.73 -5.41 -23.49
CA ALA A 498 -18.03 -5.97 -23.86
C ALA A 498 -18.68 -5.22 -25.03
N ARG A 499 -18.72 -3.89 -24.97
CA ARG A 499 -19.18 -3.01 -26.07
C ARG A 499 -18.40 -3.29 -27.36
N THR A 500 -17.08 -3.41 -27.25
CA THR A 500 -16.23 -3.75 -28.41
C THR A 500 -16.50 -5.17 -28.93
N ALA A 501 -16.77 -6.14 -28.05
CA ALA A 501 -17.09 -7.52 -28.39
C ALA A 501 -18.48 -7.69 -29.04
N ALA A 502 -19.42 -6.78 -28.78
CA ALA A 502 -20.73 -6.77 -29.42
C ALA A 502 -20.62 -6.48 -30.93
N VAL A 503 -19.79 -5.51 -31.32
CA VAL A 503 -19.64 -5.08 -32.73
C VAL A 503 -18.57 -5.88 -33.47
N LYS A 504 -17.43 -6.18 -32.84
CA LYS A 504 -16.35 -6.89 -33.53
C LYS A 504 -16.72 -8.35 -33.79
N ARG A 505 -16.40 -8.84 -34.98
CA ARG A 505 -16.41 -10.26 -35.30
C ARG A 505 -14.98 -10.75 -35.43
N THR A 506 -14.66 -11.87 -34.78
CA THR A 506 -13.31 -12.43 -34.75
C THR A 506 -13.27 -13.74 -35.51
N CYS A 507 -12.35 -13.86 -36.47
CA CYS A 507 -12.15 -15.09 -37.23
C CYS A 507 -11.64 -16.23 -36.31
N PRO A 508 -12.35 -17.38 -36.19
CA PRO A 508 -11.88 -18.50 -35.37
C PRO A 508 -10.62 -19.17 -35.95
N ARG A 509 -10.32 -18.97 -37.24
CA ARG A 509 -9.15 -19.58 -37.90
C ARG A 509 -7.85 -18.79 -37.71
N CYS A 510 -7.90 -17.46 -37.75
CA CYS A 510 -6.71 -16.61 -37.73
C CYS A 510 -6.77 -15.48 -36.69
N ALA A 511 -7.81 -15.44 -35.85
CA ALA A 511 -8.05 -14.45 -34.79
C ALA A 511 -8.12 -12.98 -35.25
N THR A 512 -8.14 -12.70 -36.56
CA THR A 512 -8.33 -11.34 -37.08
C THR A 512 -9.74 -10.85 -36.76
N SER A 513 -9.83 -9.68 -36.13
CA SER A 513 -11.11 -9.03 -35.79
C SER A 513 -11.43 -7.93 -36.79
N PHE A 514 -12.71 -7.81 -37.16
CA PHE A 514 -13.18 -6.83 -38.14
C PHE A 514 -14.63 -6.42 -37.83
N VAL A 515 -15.01 -5.24 -38.31
CA VAL A 515 -16.33 -4.62 -38.14
C VAL A 515 -16.94 -4.43 -39.53
N LYS A 516 -18.25 -4.60 -39.65
CA LYS A 516 -18.97 -4.39 -40.91
C LYS A 516 -19.35 -2.91 -41.01
N SER A 517 -18.90 -2.21 -42.05
CA SER A 517 -19.28 -0.81 -42.28
C SER A 517 -20.51 -0.64 -43.19
N SER A 518 -20.76 -1.60 -44.09
CA SER A 518 -21.92 -1.65 -44.99
C SER A 518 -21.94 -2.99 -45.74
N GLY A 519 -23.05 -3.32 -46.43
CA GLY A 519 -23.15 -4.48 -47.34
C GLY A 519 -23.87 -5.71 -46.75
N CYS A 520 -23.54 -6.90 -47.24
CA CYS A 520 -24.23 -8.15 -46.87
C CYS A 520 -23.65 -8.80 -45.59
N ASN A 521 -24.46 -9.61 -44.90
CA ASN A 521 -24.08 -10.29 -43.65
C ASN A 521 -23.17 -11.51 -43.85
N LYS A 522 -22.76 -11.82 -45.09
CA LYS A 522 -21.75 -12.83 -45.38
C LYS A 522 -20.35 -12.22 -45.35
N LEU A 523 -19.58 -12.55 -44.33
CA LEU A 523 -18.22 -12.06 -44.17
C LEU A 523 -17.23 -13.11 -44.67
N THR A 524 -16.17 -12.68 -45.35
CA THR A 524 -15.04 -13.57 -45.70
C THR A 524 -13.75 -12.93 -45.23
N CYS A 525 -13.07 -13.62 -44.32
CA CYS A 525 -11.79 -13.20 -43.78
C CYS A 525 -10.68 -13.34 -44.83
N VAL A 526 -9.59 -12.57 -44.69
CA VAL A 526 -8.38 -12.66 -45.55
C VAL A 526 -7.76 -14.06 -45.60
N CYS A 527 -7.97 -14.89 -44.56
CA CYS A 527 -7.53 -16.28 -44.54
C CYS A 527 -8.45 -17.25 -45.31
N GLY A 528 -9.51 -16.76 -45.93
CA GLY A 528 -10.50 -17.55 -46.68
C GLY A 528 -11.62 -18.17 -45.84
N TYR A 529 -11.68 -17.92 -44.54
CA TYR A 529 -12.80 -18.37 -43.69
C TYR A 529 -14.02 -17.46 -43.87
N SER A 530 -15.19 -18.04 -44.16
CA SER A 530 -16.45 -17.30 -44.30
C SER A 530 -17.38 -17.54 -43.12
N MET A 531 -17.96 -16.49 -42.57
CA MET A 531 -18.90 -16.56 -41.44
C MET A 531 -20.07 -15.60 -41.61
N CYS A 532 -21.19 -15.90 -40.94
CA CYS A 532 -22.32 -14.98 -40.87
C CYS A 532 -22.07 -13.90 -39.80
N TYR A 533 -22.37 -12.64 -40.11
CA TYR A 533 -22.24 -11.50 -39.19
C TYR A 533 -23.19 -11.60 -38.00
N LEU A 534 -24.41 -12.13 -38.21
CA LEU A 534 -25.44 -12.21 -37.16
C LEU A 534 -25.14 -13.38 -36.21
N CYS A 535 -25.08 -14.61 -36.72
CA CYS A 535 -25.00 -15.80 -35.88
C CYS A 535 -23.58 -16.34 -35.63
N ARG A 536 -22.54 -15.73 -36.22
CA ARG A 536 -21.12 -16.13 -36.10
C ARG A 536 -20.77 -17.54 -36.61
N LYS A 537 -21.74 -18.28 -37.18
CA LYS A 537 -21.53 -19.63 -37.73
C LYS A 537 -20.70 -19.59 -39.01
N ASN A 538 -19.98 -20.69 -39.26
CA ASN A 538 -19.27 -20.93 -40.51
C ASN A 538 -20.27 -20.98 -41.67
N ILE A 539 -20.02 -20.21 -42.74
CA ILE A 539 -20.81 -20.23 -43.99
C ILE A 539 -19.88 -20.38 -45.20
N GLY A 540 -18.84 -21.21 -45.04
CA GLY A 540 -17.92 -21.60 -46.10
C GLY A 540 -18.61 -22.16 -47.36
N LYS A 541 -17.81 -22.48 -48.38
CA LYS A 541 -18.33 -23.01 -49.65
C LYS A 541 -19.12 -24.31 -49.40
N THR A 542 -20.29 -24.41 -50.05
CA THR A 542 -21.15 -25.60 -50.05
C THR A 542 -20.36 -26.85 -50.45
N GLY A 543 -20.26 -27.82 -49.54
CA GLY A 543 -19.52 -29.08 -49.72
C GLY A 543 -18.27 -29.25 -48.86
N VAL A 544 -17.86 -28.23 -48.09
CA VAL A 544 -16.90 -28.36 -46.99
C VAL A 544 -17.70 -28.51 -45.68
N GLU A 545 -17.25 -29.34 -44.73
CA GLU A 545 -17.97 -29.59 -43.47
C GLU A 545 -18.47 -28.29 -42.81
N GLY A 546 -19.80 -28.16 -42.68
CA GLY A 546 -20.47 -27.00 -42.09
C GLY A 546 -20.62 -25.76 -43.00
N GLY A 547 -20.28 -25.82 -44.29
CA GLY A 547 -20.40 -24.72 -45.23
C GLY A 547 -21.78 -24.64 -45.90
N GLU A 548 -22.67 -23.78 -45.41
CA GLU A 548 -24.01 -23.57 -46.01
C GLU A 548 -23.99 -22.53 -47.14
N GLY A 549 -22.91 -21.75 -47.28
CA GLY A 549 -22.81 -20.67 -48.26
C GLY A 549 -23.95 -19.66 -48.13
N TYR A 550 -24.59 -19.30 -49.25
CA TYR A 550 -25.75 -18.40 -49.24
C TYR A 550 -27.04 -19.07 -48.75
N ARG A 551 -27.11 -20.41 -48.67
CA ARG A 551 -28.31 -21.13 -48.21
C ARG A 551 -28.59 -20.97 -46.72
N HIS A 552 -27.60 -20.44 -45.99
CA HIS A 552 -27.71 -19.99 -44.60
C HIS A 552 -28.72 -18.85 -44.44
N PHE A 553 -28.91 -18.04 -45.48
CA PHE A 553 -29.78 -16.88 -45.45
C PHE A 553 -31.19 -17.23 -45.92
N CYS A 554 -32.18 -16.54 -45.35
CA CYS A 554 -33.59 -16.68 -45.69
C CYS A 554 -33.89 -16.07 -47.06
N GLU A 555 -34.66 -16.77 -47.89
CA GLU A 555 -35.09 -16.34 -49.22
C GLU A 555 -36.57 -15.89 -49.26
N HIS A 556 -37.29 -15.94 -48.13
CA HIS A 556 -38.69 -15.53 -48.06
C HIS A 556 -38.84 -14.01 -48.21
N PHE A 557 -39.83 -13.60 -48.99
CA PHE A 557 -40.18 -12.20 -49.20
C PHE A 557 -40.74 -11.60 -47.90
N ARG A 558 -40.32 -10.38 -47.56
CA ARG A 558 -40.78 -9.66 -46.36
C ARG A 558 -41.54 -8.40 -46.77
N PRO A 559 -42.79 -8.20 -46.30
CA PRO A 559 -43.56 -6.98 -46.58
C PRO A 559 -42.93 -5.72 -45.99
N VAL A 560 -42.24 -5.86 -44.85
CA VAL A 560 -41.50 -4.78 -44.19
C VAL A 560 -40.02 -5.18 -44.12
N PRO A 561 -39.10 -4.39 -44.70
CA PRO A 561 -37.67 -4.67 -44.66
C PRO A 561 -37.17 -4.66 -43.21
N GLY A 562 -36.41 -5.69 -42.80
CA GLY A 562 -35.83 -5.79 -41.46
C GLY A 562 -36.66 -6.57 -40.42
N GLN A 563 -37.86 -7.06 -40.73
CA GLN A 563 -38.59 -7.95 -39.81
C GLN A 563 -38.00 -9.37 -39.77
N LYS A 564 -38.09 -10.08 -38.63
CA LYS A 564 -37.72 -11.51 -38.55
C LYS A 564 -38.67 -12.35 -39.41
N CYS A 565 -38.17 -13.42 -40.00
CA CYS A 565 -38.99 -14.31 -40.82
C CYS A 565 -39.89 -15.14 -39.90
N LEU A 566 -41.18 -15.25 -40.23
CA LEU A 566 -42.13 -16.08 -39.48
C LEU A 566 -42.17 -17.53 -39.98
N GLU A 567 -41.55 -17.80 -41.13
CA GLU A 567 -41.60 -19.09 -41.82
C GLU A 567 -40.33 -19.93 -41.61
N CYS A 568 -39.22 -19.32 -41.17
CA CYS A 568 -37.97 -20.05 -40.89
C CYS A 568 -37.02 -19.30 -39.96
N ASP A 569 -36.08 -20.03 -39.37
CA ASP A 569 -35.05 -19.51 -38.45
C ASP A 569 -33.74 -19.09 -39.15
N LYS A 570 -33.76 -18.90 -40.48
CA LYS A 570 -32.57 -18.53 -41.25
C LYS A 570 -32.25 -17.03 -41.11
N CYS A 571 -30.95 -16.71 -41.14
CA CYS A 571 -30.46 -15.34 -41.02
C CYS A 571 -30.88 -14.47 -42.21
N ASP A 572 -31.01 -13.15 -42.00
CA ASP A 572 -31.24 -12.21 -43.09
C ASP A 572 -29.90 -11.75 -43.70
N LEU A 573 -29.81 -11.71 -45.03
CA LEU A 573 -28.61 -11.31 -45.74
C LEU A 573 -28.36 -9.79 -45.68
N TYR A 574 -29.41 -8.98 -45.65
CA TYR A 574 -29.35 -7.52 -45.78
C TYR A 574 -29.88 -6.75 -44.56
N HIS A 575 -30.37 -7.43 -43.53
CA HIS A 575 -30.74 -6.79 -42.28
C HIS A 575 -29.54 -6.08 -41.64
N ALA A 576 -29.72 -4.81 -41.31
CA ALA A 576 -28.84 -4.03 -40.45
C ALA A 576 -29.45 -4.05 -39.05
N GLU A 577 -28.83 -4.79 -38.12
CA GLU A 577 -29.20 -4.70 -36.70
C GLU A 577 -28.89 -3.29 -36.18
N ASP A 578 -29.64 -2.84 -35.18
CA ASP A 578 -29.33 -1.60 -34.47
C ASP A 578 -28.10 -1.87 -33.59
N GLU A 579 -26.92 -1.71 -34.20
CA GLU A 579 -25.62 -1.97 -33.56
C GLU A 579 -25.48 -1.12 -32.28
N ASP A 580 -26.05 0.08 -32.25
CA ASP A 580 -26.04 0.96 -31.09
C ASP A 580 -26.89 0.42 -29.94
N ALA A 581 -28.01 -0.24 -30.24
CA ALA A 581 -28.82 -0.92 -29.23
C ALA A 581 -28.12 -2.17 -28.66
N GLU A 582 -27.47 -2.98 -29.50
CA GLU A 582 -26.71 -4.15 -29.04
C GLU A 582 -25.50 -3.75 -28.19
N VAL A 583 -24.81 -2.68 -28.57
CA VAL A 583 -23.68 -2.13 -27.80
C VAL A 583 -24.14 -1.64 -26.44
N ARG A 584 -25.28 -0.95 -26.36
CA ARG A 584 -25.85 -0.52 -25.07
C ARG A 584 -26.21 -1.72 -24.20
N GLN A 585 -26.96 -2.69 -24.72
CA GLN A 585 -27.35 -3.88 -23.98
C GLN A 585 -26.15 -4.69 -23.48
N ALA A 586 -25.14 -4.89 -24.33
CA ALA A 586 -23.91 -5.59 -23.94
C ALA A 586 -23.13 -4.83 -22.86
N GLY A 587 -23.15 -3.49 -22.89
CA GLY A 587 -22.55 -2.67 -21.85
C GLY A 587 -23.29 -2.77 -20.51
N GLU A 588 -24.62 -2.65 -20.52
CA GLU A 588 -25.48 -2.76 -19.33
C GLU A 588 -25.39 -4.15 -18.69
N GLU A 589 -25.40 -5.21 -19.49
CA GLU A 589 -25.26 -6.58 -18.98
C GLU A 589 -23.88 -6.82 -18.38
N ALA A 590 -22.81 -6.34 -19.02
CA ALA A 590 -21.46 -6.45 -18.50
C ALA A 590 -21.28 -5.72 -17.17
N GLU A 591 -21.86 -4.52 -17.06
CA GLU A 591 -21.87 -3.72 -15.83
C GLU A 591 -22.62 -4.45 -14.70
N ARG A 592 -23.80 -5.02 -14.98
CA ARG A 592 -24.57 -5.81 -14.00
C ARG A 592 -23.79 -7.02 -13.51
N LEU A 593 -23.25 -7.82 -14.43
CA LEU A 593 -22.47 -9.02 -14.08
C LEU A 593 -21.19 -8.67 -13.31
N TRP A 594 -20.55 -7.55 -13.63
CA TRP A 594 -19.39 -7.05 -12.89
C TRP A 594 -19.78 -6.65 -11.47
N ARG A 595 -20.89 -5.92 -11.28
CA ARG A 595 -21.38 -5.54 -9.95
C ARG A 595 -21.72 -6.75 -9.08
N GLU A 596 -22.35 -7.77 -9.65
CA GLU A 596 -22.66 -9.02 -8.95
C GLU A 596 -21.38 -9.76 -8.53
N ARG A 597 -20.39 -9.84 -9.42
CA ARG A 597 -19.11 -10.52 -9.15
C ARG A 597 -18.31 -9.84 -8.04
N GLU A 598 -18.25 -8.51 -8.05
CA GLU A 598 -17.48 -7.73 -7.08
C GLU A 598 -18.29 -7.38 -5.81
N GLY A 599 -19.56 -7.80 -5.72
CA GLY A 599 -20.44 -7.51 -4.59
C GLY A 599 -20.84 -6.03 -4.46
N MET A 600 -20.83 -5.28 -5.55
CA MET A 600 -21.00 -3.81 -5.60
C MET A 600 -22.38 -3.39 -6.14
N VAL A 601 -23.43 -4.18 -5.88
CA VAL A 601 -24.77 -4.00 -6.48
C VAL A 601 -25.45 -2.69 -6.04
N ASP A 602 -25.27 -2.26 -4.78
CA ASP A 602 -25.94 -1.07 -4.21
C ASP A 602 -25.01 0.14 -4.03
N VAL A 603 -23.79 0.09 -4.57
CA VAL A 603 -22.76 1.11 -4.33
C VAL A 603 -22.88 2.24 -5.34
N LYS A 604 -23.33 3.41 -4.86
CA LYS A 604 -23.38 4.67 -5.63
C LYS A 604 -22.00 5.26 -5.89
N GLY A 605 -21.88 6.08 -6.95
CA GLY A 605 -20.68 6.83 -7.30
C GLY A 605 -19.74 6.12 -8.29
N LEU A 606 -20.17 4.98 -8.83
CA LEU A 606 -19.44 4.22 -9.85
C LEU A 606 -20.03 4.42 -11.25
N GLU A 607 -21.21 5.06 -11.34
CA GLU A 607 -21.97 5.26 -12.58
C GLU A 607 -21.25 6.20 -13.57
N ASP A 608 -20.56 7.23 -13.05
CA ASP A 608 -19.82 8.20 -13.85
C ASP A 608 -18.65 7.55 -14.64
N ALA A 609 -18.15 6.39 -14.19
CA ALA A 609 -17.03 5.68 -14.82
C ALA A 609 -17.38 5.06 -16.18
N VAL A 610 -18.66 4.77 -16.43
CA VAL A 610 -19.12 3.99 -17.60
C VAL A 610 -19.77 4.88 -18.67
N GLY A 611 -19.86 6.19 -18.39
CA GLY A 611 -20.70 7.12 -19.11
C GLY A 611 -22.15 6.89 -18.72
N ASN A 612 -22.75 7.86 -18.02
CA ASN A 612 -24.09 7.82 -17.46
C ASN A 612 -25.13 7.12 -18.35
N ILE A 613 -25.49 5.87 -17.98
CA ILE A 613 -26.70 5.18 -18.45
C ILE A 613 -27.50 4.61 -17.26
N ALA A 614 -26.99 4.67 -16.03
CA ALA A 614 -27.80 4.39 -14.86
C ALA A 614 -28.67 5.62 -14.56
N GLY A 615 -29.97 5.52 -14.85
CA GLY A 615 -30.95 6.51 -14.43
C GLY A 615 -30.81 6.77 -12.94
N GLN A 616 -30.64 8.04 -12.56
CA GLN A 616 -30.83 8.44 -11.18
C GLN A 616 -32.20 7.91 -10.75
N ASP A 617 -32.25 7.13 -9.67
CA ASP A 617 -33.48 6.82 -8.95
C ASP A 617 -34.12 8.16 -8.53
N ASP A 618 -34.95 8.75 -9.39
CA ASP A 618 -35.61 10.02 -9.12
C ASP A 618 -36.47 9.84 -7.87
N PHE A 619 -36.40 10.77 -6.93
CA PHE A 619 -37.21 10.76 -5.70
C PHE A 619 -38.70 10.48 -6.00
N TRP A 620 -39.20 10.98 -7.13
CA TRP A 620 -40.55 10.74 -7.64
C TRP A 620 -40.84 9.27 -7.95
N THR A 621 -39.90 8.53 -8.52
CA THR A 621 -40.07 7.08 -8.78
C THR A 621 -40.14 6.30 -7.47
N ARG A 622 -39.36 6.67 -6.45
CA ARG A 622 -39.43 6.06 -5.11
C ARG A 622 -40.74 6.36 -4.40
N LEU A 623 -41.22 7.59 -4.52
CA LEU A 623 -42.50 8.02 -3.97
C LEU A 623 -43.66 7.24 -4.63
N LEU A 624 -43.67 7.15 -5.96
CA LEU A 624 -44.68 6.40 -6.72
C LEU A 624 -44.67 4.90 -6.42
N ASN A 625 -43.49 4.33 -6.16
CA ASN A 625 -43.32 2.92 -5.82
C ASN A 625 -43.55 2.61 -4.32
N GLY A 626 -43.99 3.58 -3.51
CA GLY A 626 -44.27 3.40 -2.08
C GLY A 626 -43.04 3.19 -1.19
N LYS A 627 -41.83 3.45 -1.70
CA LYS A 627 -40.55 3.29 -0.99
C LYS A 627 -40.07 4.63 -0.42
N TRP A 628 -40.87 5.26 0.44
CA TRP A 628 -40.51 6.54 1.07
C TRP A 628 -40.53 6.44 2.61
N SER A 629 -39.67 7.24 3.24
CA SER A 629 -39.64 7.42 4.69
C SER A 629 -39.71 8.90 5.03
N VAL A 630 -40.26 9.24 6.21
CA VAL A 630 -40.34 10.64 6.66
C VAL A 630 -38.95 11.29 6.70
N GLN A 631 -37.94 10.58 7.22
CA GLN A 631 -36.56 11.05 7.22
C GLN A 631 -36.03 11.24 5.79
N GLY A 632 -36.28 10.30 4.87
CA GLY A 632 -35.82 10.41 3.49
C GLY A 632 -36.40 11.60 2.73
N THR A 633 -37.66 11.96 3.02
CA THR A 633 -38.28 13.19 2.49
C THR A 633 -37.62 14.44 3.07
N VAL A 634 -37.33 14.46 4.38
CA VAL A 634 -36.65 15.58 5.03
C VAL A 634 -35.22 15.74 4.49
N ASP A 635 -34.47 14.64 4.36
CA ASP A 635 -33.13 14.60 3.77
C ASP A 635 -33.14 15.21 2.35
N TRP A 636 -34.10 14.80 1.50
CA TRP A 636 -34.25 15.31 0.14
C TRP A 636 -34.53 16.83 0.09
N VAL A 637 -35.36 17.34 1.00
CA VAL A 637 -35.66 18.78 1.10
C VAL A 637 -34.43 19.54 1.60
N VAL A 638 -33.76 19.05 2.65
CA VAL A 638 -32.58 19.67 3.24
C VAL A 638 -31.44 19.75 2.23
N GLU A 639 -31.15 18.67 1.50
CA GLU A 639 -30.09 18.61 0.47
C GLU A 639 -30.27 19.67 -0.63
N ARG A 640 -31.52 19.97 -1.01
CA ARG A 640 -31.85 20.88 -2.11
C ARG A 640 -32.04 22.34 -1.69
N CYS A 641 -32.53 22.55 -0.47
CA CYS A 641 -32.91 23.87 0.02
C CYS A 641 -31.91 24.46 1.01
N ILE A 642 -30.97 23.68 1.55
CA ILE A 642 -30.03 24.13 2.58
C ILE A 642 -28.60 24.04 2.07
N VAL A 643 -27.81 25.07 2.37
CA VAL A 643 -26.37 25.10 2.15
C VAL A 643 -25.69 25.30 3.49
N LEU A 644 -24.75 24.42 3.81
CA LEU A 644 -23.90 24.57 4.99
C LEU A 644 -22.87 25.68 4.72
N GLU A 645 -22.66 26.52 5.72
CA GLU A 645 -21.58 27.49 5.70
C GLU A 645 -20.32 26.78 6.21
N SER A 646 -19.28 26.70 5.37
CA SER A 646 -17.97 26.23 5.79
C SER A 646 -17.33 27.29 6.67
N ASP A 647 -16.89 26.90 7.88
CA ASP A 647 -16.00 27.73 8.71
C ASP A 647 -14.64 27.96 8.04
#